data_AF-A0A6M2CPH8-F1
#
_entry.id   AF-A0A6M2CPH8-F1
#
_cell.length_a   1.000
_cell.length_b   1.000
_cell.length_c   1.000
_cell.angle_alpha   90.00
_cell.angle_beta   90.00
_cell.angle_gamma   90.00
#
_symmetry.space_group_name_H-M   'P 1'
#
loop_
_entity.id
_entity.type
_entity.pdbx_description
1 polymer ?
#
loop_
_entity_poly.entity_id
_entity_poly.type
_entity_poly.pdbx_seq_one_letter_code
_entity_poly.pdbx_strand_id
1 'polypeptide(L)'
;MDESSSPECGLPAKYQKLAYEYSKLRAQAQVLKKAVADEQARNVEFKDALKDKEQAMRKLLQEVESLNFCNQQLTKRVSFLQEELEEDRSKKTKQKKQHASSVHQGIIDAELQSRIEENEKLHLQVSAAELEHRETVEKLEAKLEEVQQVLATHEDQLSDAVTKREEQINRLTQERAKLELKLKSCEKELKEVSLKNELSESKLAELTVRLEKELQEAKTIIEQNVHFRDAGDERAPGMDVPVTWHSYESSVRSLLWQLAELVPELSQTLSTLHTYAEQRVRLLLTGAICGLDPQLAQGPLQVFAQHLHGNVAYLQPIEEAYQAYFDTICQRELYILDGGPTLSPLSAALCRYVSYLHKLLPYVALSLRAGASSPTSEVKCHELRAKLGHVVNRVVIKFDKMSRYLLLLSTKGCEPGSNTCRCAGYLAVVGKLVGITKCLWDDFEEVKRQLSSLMLFEHELPTVSLEAKNTDDCLVSSLASVANSCKKLSRALEAKVLLSKEAYQCRGFSSHTKPPLCKAHLGPHAALLRQRGAAYLRTCQLYTKSPECVPYGIAIENSGALQSHVENKESFAQQLESLKNKVWKLEEEKEHWMLPLTVLRQIHFGASRSFLHPGNAFHFGFSFFPNPWLRTNCGARHQSHPFAESASHSCWPGARSLCLADPRNCVPLNASHP
;
A
#
# COMPACT_ATOMS: atom_id res chain seq x y z
N MET A 1 3.87 33.84 23.88
CA MET A 1 3.33 33.97 22.52
C MET A 1 2.72 32.64 22.18
N ASP A 2 1.47 32.66 21.76
CA ASP A 2 0.68 31.47 21.50
C ASP A 2 1.02 30.82 20.17
N GLU A 3 0.97 29.49 20.12
CA GLU A 3 0.03 28.85 19.20
C GLU A 3 -0.39 27.48 19.75
N SER A 4 -1.69 27.20 19.72
CA SER A 4 -2.26 25.93 20.21
C SER A 4 -2.90 25.18 19.04
N SER A 5 -2.54 23.90 18.87
CA SER A 5 -3.08 23.06 17.79
C SER A 5 -3.44 21.66 18.29
N SER A 6 -4.75 21.45 18.49
CA SER A 6 -5.30 20.18 18.99
C SER A 6 -5.27 19.07 17.91
N PRO A 7 -4.84 17.84 18.24
CA PRO A 7 -4.67 16.77 17.24
C PRO A 7 -6.00 16.17 16.73
N GLU A 8 -7.14 16.46 17.35
CA GLU A 8 -8.42 15.80 17.05
C GLU A 8 -9.11 16.29 15.75
N CYS A 9 -8.77 17.49 15.27
CA CYS A 9 -9.40 18.07 14.07
C CYS A 9 -9.17 17.23 12.79
N GLY A 10 -8.14 16.39 12.78
CA GLY A 10 -7.74 15.60 11.61
C GLY A 10 -8.63 14.41 11.25
N LEU A 11 -9.53 13.93 12.13
CA LEU A 11 -10.35 12.75 11.86
C LEU A 11 -11.70 13.09 11.17
N PRO A 12 -12.50 14.05 11.67
CA PRO A 12 -13.76 14.45 11.02
C PRO A 12 -13.53 14.94 9.59
N ALA A 13 -12.49 15.74 9.36
CA ALA A 13 -12.10 16.23 8.04
C ALA A 13 -11.76 15.10 7.04
N LYS A 14 -11.22 13.96 7.50
CA LYS A 14 -10.95 12.78 6.65
C LYS A 14 -12.24 12.05 6.28
N TYR A 15 -13.16 11.85 7.22
CA TYR A 15 -14.48 11.28 6.93
C TYR A 15 -15.30 12.17 5.99
N GLN A 16 -15.26 13.49 6.17
CA GLN A 16 -15.96 14.45 5.32
C GLN A 16 -15.39 14.48 3.89
N LYS A 17 -14.06 14.41 3.73
CA LYS A 17 -13.41 14.23 2.41
C LYS A 17 -13.78 12.89 1.76
N LEU A 18 -13.82 11.79 2.51
CA LEU A 18 -14.22 10.48 1.98
C LEU A 18 -15.70 10.47 1.53
N ALA A 19 -16.59 11.09 2.30
CA ALA A 19 -18.01 11.24 1.94
C ALA A 19 -18.19 12.12 0.68
N TYR A 20 -17.36 13.16 0.52
CA TYR A 20 -17.36 14.01 -0.67
C TYR A 20 -16.90 13.26 -1.92
N GLU A 21 -15.76 12.55 -1.87
CA GLU A 21 -15.27 11.75 -3.00
C GLU A 21 -16.22 10.58 -3.34
N TYR A 22 -16.84 9.94 -2.34
CA TYR A 22 -17.90 8.94 -2.58
C TYR A 22 -19.13 9.54 -3.28
N SER A 23 -19.54 10.76 -2.90
CA SER A 23 -20.67 11.46 -3.53
C SER A 23 -20.36 11.84 -4.98
N LYS A 24 -19.13 12.28 -5.25
CA LYS A 24 -18.60 12.59 -6.59
C LYS A 24 -18.51 11.35 -7.49
N LEU A 25 -17.99 10.23 -6.97
CA LEU A 25 -18.01 8.92 -7.65
C LEU A 25 -19.44 8.45 -7.96
N ARG A 26 -20.37 8.61 -7.02
CA ARG A 26 -21.79 8.26 -7.22
C ARG A 26 -22.44 9.10 -8.32
N ALA A 27 -22.18 10.41 -8.36
CA ALA A 27 -22.66 11.28 -9.43
C ALA A 27 -22.09 10.91 -10.80
N GLN A 28 -20.78 10.66 -10.88
CA GLN A 28 -20.12 10.20 -12.12
C GLN A 28 -20.67 8.85 -12.60
N ALA A 29 -20.91 7.90 -11.69
CA ALA A 29 -21.52 6.62 -12.02
C ALA A 29 -22.97 6.76 -12.54
N GLN A 30 -23.75 7.73 -12.04
CA GLN A 30 -25.08 8.03 -12.57
C GLN A 30 -25.02 8.63 -13.98
N VAL A 31 -24.09 9.55 -14.25
CA VAL A 31 -23.88 10.13 -15.59
C VAL A 31 -23.45 9.06 -16.59
N LEU A 32 -22.47 8.22 -16.23
CA LEU A 32 -22.02 7.11 -17.08
C LEU A 32 -23.13 6.09 -17.33
N LYS A 33 -23.91 5.71 -16.30
CA LYS A 33 -25.05 4.80 -16.47
C LYS A 33 -26.10 5.39 -17.41
N LYS A 34 -26.35 6.70 -17.37
CA LYS A 34 -27.25 7.35 -18.33
C LYS A 34 -26.65 7.33 -19.75
N ALA A 35 -25.40 7.74 -19.91
CA ALA A 35 -24.74 7.75 -21.22
C ALA A 35 -24.72 6.36 -21.89
N VAL A 36 -24.52 5.28 -21.13
CA VAL A 36 -24.62 3.90 -21.62
C VAL A 36 -26.05 3.53 -22.04
N ALA A 37 -27.07 3.98 -21.31
CA ALA A 37 -28.47 3.74 -21.70
C ALA A 37 -28.87 4.55 -22.95
N ASP A 38 -28.42 5.81 -23.04
CA ASP A 38 -28.65 6.69 -24.19
C ASP A 38 -27.95 6.13 -25.47
N GLU A 39 -26.75 5.56 -25.35
CA GLU A 39 -26.07 4.83 -26.43
C GLU A 39 -26.79 3.52 -26.79
N GLN A 40 -27.24 2.73 -25.81
CA GLN A 40 -27.98 1.50 -26.07
C GLN A 40 -29.29 1.76 -26.82
N ALA A 41 -29.99 2.85 -26.51
CA ALA A 41 -31.17 3.29 -27.26
C ALA A 41 -30.83 3.62 -28.71
N ARG A 42 -29.82 4.48 -28.96
CA ARG A 42 -29.35 4.81 -30.32
C ARG A 42 -28.89 3.59 -31.11
N ASN A 43 -28.25 2.62 -30.45
CA ASN A 43 -27.81 1.39 -31.09
C ASN A 43 -28.98 0.52 -31.57
N VAL A 44 -30.13 0.58 -30.89
CA VAL A 44 -31.40 -0.02 -31.36
C VAL A 44 -31.98 0.80 -32.52
N GLU A 45 -32.10 2.13 -32.37
CA GLU A 45 -32.59 3.03 -33.43
C GLU A 45 -31.82 2.84 -34.76
N PHE A 46 -30.49 2.78 -34.72
CA PHE A 46 -29.66 2.53 -35.90
C PHE A 46 -29.84 1.12 -36.49
N LYS A 47 -30.10 0.10 -35.66
CA LYS A 47 -30.36 -1.27 -36.14
C LYS A 47 -31.71 -1.38 -36.83
N ASP A 48 -32.73 -0.66 -36.36
CA ASP A 48 -34.05 -0.66 -37.00
C ASP A 48 -34.04 0.20 -38.27
N ALA A 49 -33.40 1.37 -38.24
CA ALA A 49 -33.15 2.17 -39.45
C ALA A 49 -32.33 1.40 -40.52
N LEU A 50 -31.39 0.53 -40.11
CA LEU A 50 -30.67 -0.35 -41.04
C LEU A 50 -31.60 -1.37 -41.70
N LYS A 51 -32.49 -2.03 -40.94
CA LYS A 51 -33.50 -2.97 -41.47
C LYS A 51 -34.44 -2.27 -42.47
N ASP A 52 -34.90 -1.07 -42.16
CA ASP A 52 -35.75 -0.29 -43.06
C ASP A 52 -35.03 0.04 -44.37
N LYS A 53 -33.74 0.40 -44.30
CA LYS A 53 -32.90 0.63 -45.49
C LYS A 53 -32.64 -0.65 -46.28
N GLU A 54 -32.41 -1.78 -45.63
CA GLU A 54 -32.33 -3.09 -46.30
C GLU A 54 -33.65 -3.46 -46.99
N GLN A 55 -34.79 -3.24 -46.33
CA GLN A 55 -36.09 -3.55 -46.91
C GLN A 55 -36.42 -2.63 -48.10
N ALA A 56 -36.06 -1.34 -48.01
CA ALA A 56 -36.17 -0.41 -49.12
C ALA A 56 -35.24 -0.79 -50.29
N MET A 57 -34.01 -1.21 -50.01
CA MET A 57 -33.08 -1.70 -51.03
C MET A 57 -33.61 -2.95 -51.74
N ARG A 58 -34.20 -3.90 -51.01
CA ARG A 58 -34.82 -5.10 -51.59
C ARG A 58 -36.01 -4.77 -52.51
N LYS A 59 -36.82 -3.75 -52.17
CA LYS A 59 -37.88 -3.23 -53.05
C LYS A 59 -37.32 -2.59 -54.32
N LEU A 60 -36.32 -1.71 -54.18
CA LEU A 60 -35.66 -1.07 -55.33
C LEU A 60 -34.97 -2.08 -56.26
N LEU A 61 -34.43 -3.18 -55.72
CA LEU A 61 -33.89 -4.28 -56.53
C LEU A 61 -35.01 -4.98 -57.34
N GLN A 62 -36.16 -5.27 -56.73
CA GLN A 62 -37.32 -5.84 -57.43
C GLN A 62 -37.88 -4.88 -58.50
N GLU A 63 -37.91 -3.57 -58.22
CA GLU A 63 -38.26 -2.54 -59.21
C GLU A 63 -37.27 -2.54 -60.39
N VAL A 64 -35.95 -2.57 -60.12
CA VAL A 64 -34.92 -2.67 -61.16
C VAL A 64 -35.02 -3.97 -61.96
N GLU A 65 -35.31 -5.11 -61.34
CA GLU A 65 -35.56 -6.39 -62.02
C GLU A 65 -36.78 -6.29 -62.95
N SER A 66 -37.88 -5.68 -62.48
CA SER A 66 -39.09 -5.49 -63.28
C SER A 66 -38.89 -4.52 -64.46
N LEU A 67 -38.14 -3.44 -64.25
CA LEU A 67 -37.77 -2.48 -65.29
C LEU A 67 -36.80 -3.10 -66.30
N ASN A 68 -35.87 -3.94 -65.86
CA ASN A 68 -34.98 -4.70 -66.74
C ASN A 68 -35.77 -5.70 -67.59
N PHE A 69 -36.77 -6.39 -67.02
CA PHE A 69 -37.67 -7.26 -67.78
C PHE A 69 -38.48 -6.48 -68.84
N CYS A 70 -39.10 -5.36 -68.47
CA CYS A 70 -39.79 -4.48 -69.42
C CYS A 70 -38.86 -3.96 -70.52
N ASN A 71 -37.65 -3.51 -70.16
CA ASN A 71 -36.65 -3.06 -71.12
C ASN A 71 -36.23 -4.18 -72.08
N GLN A 72 -35.98 -5.40 -71.59
CA GLN A 72 -35.67 -6.55 -72.45
C GLN A 72 -36.83 -6.90 -73.39
N GLN A 73 -38.08 -6.76 -72.95
CA GLN A 73 -39.25 -6.96 -73.82
C GLN A 73 -39.37 -5.86 -74.88
N LEU A 74 -39.10 -4.60 -74.52
CA LEU A 74 -39.04 -3.48 -75.45
C LEU A 74 -37.89 -3.64 -76.44
N THR A 75 -36.68 -4.02 -76.02
CA THR A 75 -35.53 -4.29 -76.90
C THR A 75 -35.86 -5.38 -77.91
N LYS A 76 -36.48 -6.49 -77.50
CA LYS A 76 -36.92 -7.57 -78.42
C LYS A 76 -37.99 -7.12 -79.41
N ARG A 77 -38.86 -6.18 -79.02
CA ARG A 77 -39.87 -5.60 -79.92
C ARG A 77 -39.27 -4.57 -80.88
N VAL A 78 -38.28 -3.81 -80.42
CA VAL A 78 -37.52 -2.86 -81.24
C VAL A 78 -36.63 -3.59 -82.25
N SER A 79 -35.97 -4.69 -81.88
CA SER A 79 -35.18 -5.48 -82.83
C SER A 79 -36.06 -6.09 -83.92
N PHE A 80 -37.23 -6.63 -83.56
CA PHE A 80 -38.19 -7.15 -84.54
C PHE A 80 -38.70 -6.06 -85.51
N LEU A 81 -39.05 -4.88 -84.99
CA LEU A 81 -39.44 -3.73 -85.81
C LEU A 81 -38.28 -3.18 -86.67
N GLN A 82 -37.03 -3.40 -86.26
CA GLN A 82 -35.84 -3.05 -87.04
C GLN A 82 -35.57 -4.07 -88.15
N GLU A 83 -35.77 -5.37 -87.87
CA GLU A 83 -35.73 -6.44 -88.87
C GLU A 83 -36.80 -6.21 -89.97
N GLU A 84 -38.05 -5.92 -89.59
CA GLU A 84 -39.12 -5.53 -90.54
C GLU A 84 -38.74 -4.28 -91.37
N LEU A 85 -38.16 -3.25 -90.73
CA LEU A 85 -37.74 -2.01 -91.42
C LEU A 85 -36.51 -2.17 -92.33
N GLU A 86 -35.65 -3.15 -92.11
CA GLU A 86 -34.52 -3.44 -93.01
C GLU A 86 -34.95 -4.31 -94.21
N GLU A 87 -35.94 -5.21 -94.06
CA GLU A 87 -36.55 -5.89 -95.20
C GLU A 87 -37.28 -4.91 -96.15
N ASP A 88 -38.06 -3.97 -95.60
CA ASP A 88 -38.89 -3.04 -96.39
C ASP A 88 -38.07 -1.95 -97.11
N ARG A 89 -36.88 -1.59 -96.62
CA ARG A 89 -36.01 -0.55 -97.21
C ARG A 89 -35.39 -0.92 -98.56
N SER A 90 -35.71 -2.08 -99.11
CA SER A 90 -35.08 -2.65 -100.32
C SER A 90 -35.62 -2.14 -101.69
N LYS A 91 -36.60 -1.20 -101.77
CA LYS A 91 -37.37 -0.95 -103.03
C LYS A 91 -37.70 0.54 -103.41
N LYS A 92 -36.97 1.08 -104.41
CA LYS A 92 -37.37 2.03 -105.51
C LYS A 92 -37.95 3.49 -105.28
N THR A 93 -37.08 4.50 -105.36
CA THR A 93 -36.88 5.51 -106.48
C THR A 93 -38.03 6.31 -107.22
N LYS A 94 -38.03 7.68 -107.12
CA LYS A 94 -38.31 8.82 -108.10
C LYS A 94 -39.73 9.45 -108.48
N GLN A 95 -39.84 10.80 -108.29
CA GLN A 95 -40.21 11.93 -109.24
C GLN A 95 -41.66 12.49 -109.60
N LYS A 96 -41.75 13.87 -109.72
CA LYS A 96 -42.57 14.80 -110.63
C LYS A 96 -44.07 15.13 -110.30
N LYS A 97 -44.78 16.20 -110.81
CA LYS A 97 -44.55 17.61 -111.36
C LYS A 97 -45.94 18.33 -111.65
N GLN A 98 -45.98 19.61 -112.14
CA GLN A 98 -47.03 20.34 -112.98
C GLN A 98 -48.05 21.31 -112.26
N HIS A 99 -48.72 22.35 -112.86
CA HIS A 99 -48.78 23.00 -114.21
C HIS A 99 -49.41 24.45 -114.27
N ALA A 100 -49.07 25.28 -115.31
CA ALA A 100 -49.90 26.22 -116.16
C ALA A 100 -50.73 27.43 -115.60
N SER A 101 -51.33 28.37 -116.40
CA SER A 101 -50.82 29.30 -117.46
C SER A 101 -51.86 30.31 -118.09
N SER A 102 -51.40 31.52 -118.52
CA SER A 102 -51.98 32.47 -119.56
C SER A 102 -53.09 33.50 -119.14
N VAL A 103 -52.92 34.84 -119.35
CA VAL A 103 -53.29 35.73 -120.53
C VAL A 103 -54.63 36.51 -120.28
N HIS A 104 -54.95 37.75 -120.71
CA HIS A 104 -54.46 38.65 -121.79
C HIS A 104 -54.28 40.17 -121.38
N GLN A 105 -54.75 41.17 -122.18
CA GLN A 105 -54.47 42.63 -122.07
C GLN A 105 -55.71 43.50 -122.43
N GLY A 106 -56.01 44.60 -121.71
CA GLY A 106 -57.01 45.60 -122.18
C GLY A 106 -57.68 46.59 -121.21
N ILE A 107 -57.22 46.80 -119.97
CA ILE A 107 -57.93 47.62 -118.95
C ILE A 107 -56.96 48.59 -118.26
N ILE A 108 -57.15 49.91 -118.38
CA ILE A 108 -56.41 50.95 -117.62
C ILE A 108 -57.29 52.18 -117.27
N ASP A 109 -57.88 52.87 -118.25
CA ASP A 109 -58.21 54.31 -118.11
C ASP A 109 -59.37 54.68 -117.15
N ALA A 110 -60.16 53.71 -116.69
CA ALA A 110 -61.35 53.97 -115.86
C ALA A 110 -61.06 54.18 -114.35
N GLU A 111 -59.86 53.83 -113.86
CA GLU A 111 -59.60 53.70 -112.41
C GLU A 111 -59.31 55.02 -111.69
N LEU A 112 -58.84 56.05 -112.41
CA LEU A 112 -58.22 57.24 -111.80
C LEU A 112 -59.21 58.13 -111.03
N GLN A 113 -60.45 58.27 -111.49
CA GLN A 113 -61.33 59.35 -111.03
C GLN A 113 -62.00 59.07 -109.66
N SER A 114 -62.02 57.80 -109.22
CA SER A 114 -62.58 57.41 -107.91
C SER A 114 -61.71 57.82 -106.71
N ARG A 115 -60.44 58.22 -106.92
CA ARG A 115 -59.43 58.36 -105.85
C ARG A 115 -59.38 59.75 -105.18
N ILE A 116 -60.21 60.70 -105.61
CA ILE A 116 -60.13 62.10 -105.13
C ILE A 116 -61.05 62.33 -103.92
N GLU A 117 -62.33 61.99 -104.00
CA GLU A 117 -63.30 62.18 -102.89
C GLU A 117 -62.96 61.31 -101.66
N GLU A 118 -62.22 60.21 -101.88
CA GLU A 118 -61.68 59.34 -100.84
C GLU A 118 -60.69 60.08 -99.92
N ASN A 119 -59.90 61.03 -100.44
CA ASN A 119 -58.82 61.70 -99.70
C ASN A 119 -59.31 62.66 -98.60
N GLU A 120 -60.38 63.42 -98.81
CA GLU A 120 -60.84 64.41 -97.81
C GLU A 120 -61.41 63.73 -96.57
N LYS A 121 -62.19 62.66 -96.77
CA LYS A 121 -62.73 61.84 -95.67
C LYS A 121 -61.60 61.15 -94.89
N LEU A 122 -60.54 60.69 -95.58
CA LEU A 122 -59.35 60.16 -94.93
C LEU A 122 -58.67 61.19 -94.03
N HIS A 123 -58.55 62.47 -94.43
CA HIS A 123 -57.89 63.50 -93.61
C HIS A 123 -58.55 63.74 -92.23
N LEU A 124 -59.88 63.81 -92.16
CA LEU A 124 -60.58 63.95 -90.87
C LEU A 124 -60.53 62.67 -90.02
N GLN A 125 -60.56 61.50 -90.67
CA GLN A 125 -60.40 60.22 -89.98
C GLN A 125 -58.97 60.05 -89.44
N VAL A 126 -57.96 60.57 -90.15
CA VAL A 126 -56.56 60.60 -89.72
C VAL A 126 -56.36 61.49 -88.48
N SER A 127 -56.85 62.73 -88.45
CA SER A 127 -56.56 63.63 -87.31
C SER A 127 -57.24 63.19 -86.00
N ALA A 128 -58.42 62.55 -86.08
CA ALA A 128 -59.03 61.89 -84.93
C ALA A 128 -58.21 60.68 -84.46
N ALA A 129 -57.79 59.82 -85.40
CA ALA A 129 -56.93 58.68 -85.10
C ALA A 129 -55.56 59.09 -84.56
N GLU A 130 -54.98 60.22 -84.99
CA GLU A 130 -53.73 60.78 -84.47
C GLU A 130 -53.83 61.21 -83.00
N LEU A 131 -54.99 61.68 -82.55
CA LEU A 131 -55.21 62.09 -81.15
C LEU A 131 -55.44 60.87 -80.26
N GLU A 132 -56.28 59.92 -80.69
CA GLU A 132 -56.42 58.63 -79.98
C GLU A 132 -55.08 57.88 -79.95
N HIS A 133 -54.32 57.88 -81.05
CA HIS A 133 -53.00 57.29 -81.12
C HIS A 133 -52.06 57.94 -80.10
N ARG A 134 -52.00 59.28 -80.03
CA ARG A 134 -51.19 60.01 -79.05
C ARG A 134 -51.55 59.65 -77.61
N GLU A 135 -52.83 59.64 -77.25
CA GLU A 135 -53.27 59.21 -75.93
C GLU A 135 -52.91 57.74 -75.64
N THR A 136 -52.97 56.84 -76.62
CA THR A 136 -52.51 55.46 -76.44
C THR A 136 -51.00 55.34 -76.33
N VAL A 137 -50.23 56.18 -77.03
CA VAL A 137 -48.76 56.27 -76.93
C VAL A 137 -48.37 56.71 -75.53
N GLU A 138 -48.88 57.84 -75.02
CA GLU A 138 -48.59 58.31 -73.65
C GLU A 138 -48.94 57.25 -72.58
N LYS A 139 -50.08 56.56 -72.74
CA LYS A 139 -50.52 55.46 -71.85
C LYS A 139 -49.71 54.17 -72.00
N LEU A 140 -48.98 53.99 -73.10
CA LEU A 140 -48.05 52.88 -73.33
C LEU A 140 -46.64 53.25 -72.87
N GLU A 141 -46.19 54.49 -73.05
CA GLU A 141 -44.91 55.02 -72.56
C GLU A 141 -44.86 55.01 -71.03
N ALA A 142 -45.89 55.50 -70.34
CA ALA A 142 -45.96 55.44 -68.88
C ALA A 142 -45.91 53.99 -68.34
N LYS A 143 -46.53 53.03 -69.05
CA LYS A 143 -46.46 51.59 -68.72
C LYS A 143 -45.10 50.99 -69.07
N LEU A 144 -44.44 51.48 -70.12
CA LEU A 144 -43.11 51.06 -70.51
C LEU A 144 -42.10 51.49 -69.43
N GLU A 145 -42.20 52.71 -68.92
CA GLU A 145 -41.38 53.19 -67.80
C GLU A 145 -41.64 52.40 -66.51
N GLU A 146 -42.91 52.14 -66.15
CA GLU A 146 -43.27 51.31 -64.99
C GLU A 146 -42.67 49.89 -65.11
N VAL A 147 -42.84 49.24 -66.26
CA VAL A 147 -42.29 47.91 -66.53
C VAL A 147 -40.76 47.93 -66.57
N GLN A 148 -40.12 48.98 -67.09
CA GLN A 148 -38.65 49.12 -67.08
C GLN A 148 -38.10 49.27 -65.65
N GLN A 149 -38.75 50.04 -64.78
CA GLN A 149 -38.34 50.17 -63.37
C GLN A 149 -38.55 48.85 -62.60
N VAL A 150 -39.66 48.15 -62.84
CA VAL A 150 -39.93 46.84 -62.24
C VAL A 150 -38.93 45.78 -62.74
N LEU A 151 -38.57 45.79 -64.03
CA LEU A 151 -37.54 44.92 -64.57
C LEU A 151 -36.17 45.22 -63.95
N ALA A 152 -35.73 46.47 -63.93
CA ALA A 152 -34.43 46.85 -63.35
C ALA A 152 -34.31 46.44 -61.87
N THR A 153 -35.35 46.67 -61.06
CA THR A 153 -35.34 46.25 -59.65
C THR A 153 -35.39 44.72 -59.47
N HIS A 154 -35.95 43.97 -60.40
CA HIS A 154 -35.87 42.50 -60.42
C HIS A 154 -34.51 41.98 -60.93
N GLU A 155 -33.88 42.64 -61.89
CA GLU A 155 -32.53 42.34 -62.36
C GLU A 155 -31.50 42.57 -61.25
N ASP A 156 -31.59 43.69 -60.53
CA ASP A 156 -30.81 43.97 -59.31
C ASP A 156 -31.01 42.84 -58.29
N GLN A 157 -32.25 42.55 -57.87
CA GLN A 157 -32.55 41.48 -56.91
C GLN A 157 -32.05 40.09 -57.35
N LEU A 158 -32.10 39.80 -58.65
CA LEU A 158 -31.62 38.53 -59.21
C LEU A 158 -30.09 38.46 -59.18
N SER A 159 -29.38 39.54 -59.55
CA SER A 159 -27.92 39.62 -59.43
C SER A 159 -27.46 39.50 -57.97
N ASP A 160 -28.18 40.14 -57.06
CA ASP A 160 -27.95 40.17 -55.63
C ASP A 160 -28.31 38.81 -54.97
N ALA A 161 -29.14 37.99 -55.62
CA ALA A 161 -29.39 36.59 -55.25
C ALA A 161 -28.34 35.63 -55.83
N VAL A 162 -27.92 35.83 -57.09
CA VAL A 162 -26.89 35.02 -57.77
C VAL A 162 -25.55 35.12 -57.04
N THR A 163 -25.06 36.34 -56.81
CA THR A 163 -23.80 36.59 -56.08
C THR A 163 -23.76 35.92 -54.70
N LYS A 164 -24.85 36.03 -53.91
CA LYS A 164 -24.96 35.35 -52.60
C LYS A 164 -24.94 33.83 -52.71
N ARG A 165 -25.48 33.25 -53.79
CA ARG A 165 -25.42 31.81 -54.07
C ARG A 165 -24.03 31.37 -54.53
N GLU A 166 -23.36 32.16 -55.37
CA GLU A 166 -21.97 31.92 -55.80
C GLU A 166 -21.02 31.98 -54.60
N GLU A 167 -21.16 32.96 -53.71
CA GLU A 167 -20.44 33.00 -52.44
C GLU A 167 -20.68 31.74 -51.59
N GLN A 168 -21.93 31.30 -51.46
CA GLN A 168 -22.27 30.09 -50.70
C GLN A 168 -21.64 28.83 -51.33
N ILE A 169 -21.70 28.70 -52.66
CA ILE A 169 -21.07 27.60 -53.42
C ILE A 169 -19.55 27.61 -53.24
N ASN A 170 -18.92 28.79 -53.31
CA ASN A 170 -17.48 28.95 -53.11
C ASN A 170 -17.05 28.57 -51.69
N ARG A 171 -17.78 29.03 -50.66
CA ARG A 171 -17.53 28.67 -49.25
C ARG A 171 -17.65 27.15 -49.04
N LEU A 172 -18.76 26.54 -49.49
CA LEU A 172 -18.99 25.09 -49.39
C LEU A 172 -17.96 24.27 -50.17
N THR A 173 -17.51 24.75 -51.33
CA THR A 173 -16.46 24.08 -52.13
C THR A 173 -15.11 24.08 -51.40
N GLN A 174 -14.74 25.20 -50.77
CA GLN A 174 -13.54 25.27 -49.94
C GLN A 174 -13.64 24.38 -48.68
N GLU A 175 -14.80 24.34 -48.03
CA GLU A 175 -15.03 23.49 -46.86
C GLU A 175 -14.96 22.00 -47.24
N ARG A 176 -15.60 21.61 -48.35
CA ARG A 176 -15.50 20.27 -48.92
C ARG A 176 -14.05 19.87 -49.18
N ALA A 177 -13.26 20.72 -49.85
CA ALA A 177 -11.84 20.44 -50.11
C ALA A 177 -11.02 20.26 -48.81
N LYS A 178 -11.27 21.11 -47.79
CA LYS A 178 -10.64 20.99 -46.47
C LYS A 178 -11.04 19.69 -45.75
N LEU A 179 -12.28 19.24 -45.90
CA LEU A 179 -12.79 17.98 -45.32
C LEU A 179 -12.24 16.75 -46.05
N GLU A 180 -12.17 16.76 -47.39
CA GLU A 180 -11.58 15.66 -48.17
C GLU A 180 -10.08 15.47 -47.86
N LEU A 181 -9.34 16.54 -47.60
CA LEU A 181 -7.94 16.46 -47.14
C LEU A 181 -7.82 15.88 -45.73
N LYS A 182 -8.68 16.32 -44.79
CA LYS A 182 -8.71 15.76 -43.42
C LYS A 182 -9.05 14.26 -43.43
N LEU A 183 -10.07 13.87 -44.21
CA LEU A 183 -10.48 12.48 -44.38
C LEU A 183 -9.29 11.61 -44.84
N LYS A 184 -8.57 12.05 -45.88
CA LYS A 184 -7.38 11.34 -46.39
C LYS A 184 -6.23 11.26 -45.37
N SER A 185 -6.06 12.25 -44.49
CA SER A 185 -5.10 12.16 -43.37
C SER A 185 -5.53 11.09 -42.36
N CYS A 186 -6.77 11.16 -41.88
CA CYS A 186 -7.31 10.20 -40.91
C CYS A 186 -7.34 8.77 -41.46
N GLU A 187 -7.64 8.56 -42.75
CA GLU A 187 -7.53 7.26 -43.41
C GLU A 187 -6.09 6.70 -43.41
N LYS A 188 -5.08 7.56 -43.59
CA LYS A 188 -3.67 7.16 -43.54
C LYS A 188 -3.26 6.81 -42.11
N GLU A 189 -3.60 7.67 -41.15
CA GLU A 189 -3.36 7.45 -39.72
C GLU A 189 -4.01 6.16 -39.22
N LEU A 190 -5.26 5.88 -39.62
CA LEU A 190 -5.98 4.64 -39.30
C LEU A 190 -5.27 3.39 -39.85
N LYS A 191 -4.79 3.43 -41.10
CA LYS A 191 -4.02 2.34 -41.72
C LYS A 191 -2.69 2.11 -41.00
N GLU A 192 -1.99 3.19 -40.62
CA GLU A 192 -0.76 3.10 -39.83
C GLU A 192 -0.99 2.56 -38.42
N VAL A 193 -2.14 2.85 -37.79
CA VAL A 193 -2.50 2.31 -36.48
C VAL A 193 -2.92 0.84 -36.56
N SER A 194 -3.69 0.45 -37.59
CA SER A 194 -4.07 -0.96 -37.82
C SER A 194 -2.83 -1.86 -37.93
N LEU A 195 -1.90 -1.50 -38.81
CA LEU A 195 -0.66 -2.26 -39.02
C LEU A 195 0.23 -2.32 -37.76
N LYS A 196 0.24 -1.26 -36.93
CA LYS A 196 0.91 -1.27 -35.62
C LYS A 196 0.21 -2.18 -34.62
N ASN A 197 -1.13 -2.24 -34.63
CA ASN A 197 -1.93 -3.12 -33.78
C ASN A 197 -1.72 -4.59 -34.17
N GLU A 198 -1.87 -4.94 -35.44
CA GLU A 198 -1.63 -6.28 -36.01
C GLU A 198 -0.22 -6.81 -35.67
N LEU A 199 0.81 -5.95 -35.78
CA LEU A 199 2.18 -6.27 -35.39
C LEU A 199 2.33 -6.49 -33.86
N SER A 200 1.52 -5.81 -33.04
CA SER A 200 1.55 -5.98 -31.58
C SER A 200 0.80 -7.23 -31.12
N GLU A 201 -0.33 -7.56 -31.76
CA GLU A 201 -1.09 -8.79 -31.52
C GLU A 201 -0.30 -10.03 -31.93
N SER A 202 0.38 -9.99 -33.08
CA SER A 202 1.29 -11.04 -33.55
C SER A 202 2.43 -11.30 -32.55
N LYS A 203 3.07 -10.24 -32.04
CA LYS A 203 4.11 -10.35 -30.99
C LYS A 203 3.56 -10.87 -29.66
N LEU A 204 2.34 -10.48 -29.28
CA LEU A 204 1.70 -10.96 -28.06
C LEU A 204 1.40 -12.45 -28.17
N ALA A 205 0.85 -12.91 -29.30
CA ALA A 205 0.63 -14.33 -29.57
C ALA A 205 1.93 -15.15 -29.56
N GLU A 206 3.01 -14.65 -30.17
CA GLU A 206 4.32 -15.29 -30.13
C GLU A 206 4.86 -15.42 -28.70
N LEU A 207 4.75 -14.36 -27.89
CA LEU A 207 5.15 -14.37 -26.49
C LEU A 207 4.28 -15.31 -25.65
N THR A 208 2.97 -15.37 -25.87
CA THR A 208 2.07 -16.31 -25.17
C THR A 208 2.46 -17.75 -25.46
N VAL A 209 2.62 -18.14 -26.73
CA VAL A 209 3.02 -19.51 -27.11
C VAL A 209 4.41 -19.85 -26.55
N ARG A 210 5.35 -18.89 -26.53
CA ARG A 210 6.67 -19.09 -25.93
C ARG A 210 6.60 -19.31 -24.43
N LEU A 211 5.84 -18.48 -23.70
CA LEU A 211 5.66 -18.60 -22.25
C LEU A 211 4.88 -19.86 -21.85
N GLU A 212 3.90 -20.30 -22.66
CA GLU A 212 3.22 -21.58 -22.46
C GLU A 212 4.17 -22.76 -22.64
N LYS A 213 5.07 -22.71 -23.65
CA LYS A 213 6.12 -23.71 -23.87
C LYS A 213 7.13 -23.72 -22.72
N GLU A 214 7.66 -22.58 -22.31
CA GLU A 214 8.58 -22.45 -21.17
C GLU A 214 7.94 -22.93 -19.86
N LEU A 215 6.65 -22.61 -19.62
CA LEU A 215 5.89 -23.09 -18.48
C LEU A 215 5.68 -24.61 -18.51
N GLN A 216 5.42 -25.19 -19.69
CA GLN A 216 5.22 -26.63 -19.82
C GLN A 216 6.55 -27.39 -19.70
N GLU A 217 7.64 -26.86 -20.26
CA GLU A 217 9.01 -27.36 -20.04
C GLU A 217 9.35 -27.32 -18.55
N ALA A 218 9.17 -26.18 -17.87
CA ALA A 218 9.40 -26.04 -16.44
C ALA A 218 8.56 -27.04 -15.60
N LYS A 219 7.28 -27.24 -15.93
CA LYS A 219 6.45 -28.28 -15.29
C LYS A 219 7.05 -29.68 -15.49
N THR A 220 7.39 -30.08 -16.72
CA THR A 220 7.96 -31.41 -16.97
C THR A 220 9.31 -31.61 -16.29
N ILE A 221 10.16 -30.57 -16.24
CA ILE A 221 11.42 -30.58 -15.49
C ILE A 221 11.16 -30.79 -14.00
N ILE A 222 10.17 -30.11 -13.42
CA ILE A 222 9.77 -30.30 -12.02
C ILE A 222 9.25 -31.73 -11.80
N GLU A 223 8.33 -32.22 -12.64
CA GLU A 223 7.76 -33.57 -12.47
C GLU A 223 8.77 -34.71 -12.67
N GLN A 224 9.81 -34.50 -13.49
CA GLN A 224 10.88 -35.49 -13.70
C GLN A 224 11.95 -35.45 -12.59
N ASN A 225 12.31 -34.27 -12.08
CA ASN A 225 13.46 -34.10 -11.17
C ASN A 225 13.06 -33.92 -9.70
N VAL A 226 11.79 -33.63 -9.39
CA VAL A 226 11.29 -33.44 -8.01
C VAL A 226 10.44 -34.64 -7.61
N HIS A 227 11.11 -35.69 -7.11
CA HIS A 227 10.47 -36.93 -6.64
C HIS A 227 9.63 -36.78 -5.36
N PHE A 228 9.56 -35.59 -4.76
CA PHE A 228 8.85 -35.32 -3.52
C PHE A 228 7.93 -34.10 -3.69
N ARG A 229 6.61 -34.31 -3.67
CA ARG A 229 5.60 -33.29 -3.97
C ARG A 229 4.84 -32.91 -2.69
N ASP A 230 5.37 -31.94 -1.93
CA ASP A 230 4.78 -31.46 -0.65
C ASP A 230 3.28 -31.17 -0.73
N ALA A 231 2.82 -30.57 -1.84
CA ALA A 231 1.41 -30.23 -2.07
C ALA A 231 0.46 -31.45 -2.20
N GLY A 232 0.98 -32.69 -2.14
CA GLY A 232 0.20 -33.93 -2.15
C GLY A 232 -0.07 -34.54 -0.77
N ASP A 233 0.58 -34.07 0.31
CA ASP A 233 0.33 -34.52 1.68
C ASP A 233 -0.25 -33.37 2.52
N GLU A 234 -1.50 -33.53 2.99
CA GLU A 234 -2.19 -32.56 3.85
C GLU A 234 -1.44 -32.27 5.17
N ARG A 235 -0.48 -33.13 5.55
CA ARG A 235 0.37 -32.96 6.74
C ARG A 235 1.53 -32.00 6.51
N ALA A 236 2.05 -31.90 5.28
CA ALA A 236 3.24 -31.10 4.96
C ALA A 236 3.03 -29.59 5.20
N PRO A 237 1.91 -28.95 4.81
CA PRO A 237 1.62 -27.56 5.19
C PRO A 237 1.50 -27.31 6.70
N GLY A 238 1.29 -28.37 7.50
CA GLY A 238 1.32 -28.30 8.98
C GLY A 238 2.73 -28.29 9.58
N MET A 239 3.76 -28.51 8.77
CA MET A 239 5.18 -28.48 9.13
C MET A 239 5.91 -27.22 8.62
N ASP A 240 5.20 -26.33 7.92
CA ASP A 240 5.73 -25.10 7.32
C ASP A 240 6.36 -24.20 8.41
N VAL A 241 7.66 -23.92 8.30
CA VAL A 241 8.35 -23.04 9.26
C VAL A 241 8.06 -21.58 8.89
N PRO A 242 7.43 -20.80 9.78
CA PRO A 242 7.00 -19.44 9.47
C PRO A 242 8.19 -18.52 9.26
N VAL A 243 8.19 -17.76 8.17
CA VAL A 243 9.16 -16.68 7.95
C VAL A 243 8.63 -15.41 8.63
N THR A 244 9.25 -15.05 9.75
CA THR A 244 9.00 -13.83 10.51
C THR A 244 9.85 -12.67 10.02
N TRP A 245 9.34 -11.44 10.15
CA TRP A 245 10.15 -10.24 9.96
C TRP A 245 10.95 -9.93 11.24
N HIS A 246 12.24 -9.63 11.12
CA HIS A 246 13.09 -9.34 12.28
C HIS A 246 12.60 -8.14 13.13
N SER A 247 11.97 -7.15 12.47
CA SER A 247 11.29 -6.02 13.12
C SER A 247 10.03 -6.45 13.90
N TYR A 248 9.29 -7.43 13.39
CA TYR A 248 8.15 -8.04 14.08
C TYR A 248 8.62 -8.84 15.29
N GLU A 249 9.58 -9.76 15.14
CA GLU A 249 10.13 -10.55 16.27
C GLU A 249 10.67 -9.65 17.38
N SER A 250 11.38 -8.58 17.03
CA SER A 250 11.96 -7.66 18.03
C SER A 250 10.89 -6.81 18.72
N SER A 251 9.80 -6.49 18.03
CA SER A 251 8.61 -5.86 18.64
C SER A 251 7.87 -6.82 19.58
N VAL A 252 7.72 -8.10 19.19
CA VAL A 252 7.14 -9.16 20.05
C VAL A 252 7.99 -9.35 21.30
N ARG A 253 9.32 -9.45 21.13
CA ARG A 253 10.28 -9.60 22.24
C ARG A 253 10.16 -8.45 23.23
N SER A 254 10.19 -7.20 22.76
CA SER A 254 10.04 -6.01 23.63
C SER A 254 8.72 -6.02 24.39
N LEU A 255 7.61 -6.40 23.76
CA LEU A 255 6.31 -6.52 24.41
C LEU A 255 6.29 -7.63 25.48
N LEU A 256 6.81 -8.82 25.18
CA LEU A 256 6.84 -9.96 26.12
C LEU A 256 7.67 -9.65 27.37
N TRP A 257 8.77 -8.89 27.22
CA TRP A 257 9.57 -8.38 28.33
C TRP A 257 8.80 -7.35 29.17
N GLN A 258 8.16 -6.34 28.54
CA GLN A 258 7.30 -5.38 29.28
C GLN A 258 6.19 -6.08 30.06
N LEU A 259 5.57 -7.12 29.48
CA LEU A 259 4.53 -7.89 30.16
C LEU A 259 5.08 -8.75 31.32
N ALA A 260 6.35 -9.17 31.29
CA ALA A 260 7.00 -9.86 32.41
C ALA A 260 7.19 -8.96 33.64
N GLU A 261 7.33 -7.65 33.46
CA GLU A 261 7.35 -6.67 34.55
C GLU A 261 5.92 -6.33 35.02
N LEU A 262 5.00 -6.12 34.07
CA LEU A 262 3.66 -5.59 34.35
C LEU A 262 2.66 -6.60 34.92
N VAL A 263 2.80 -7.89 34.64
CA VAL A 263 1.90 -8.93 35.19
C VAL A 263 2.15 -9.15 36.71
N PRO A 264 3.40 -9.26 37.19
CA PRO A 264 3.70 -9.19 38.62
C PRO A 264 3.29 -7.85 39.24
N GLU A 265 3.58 -6.70 38.63
CA GLU A 265 3.20 -5.39 39.19
C GLU A 265 1.68 -5.29 39.46
N LEU A 266 0.85 -5.74 38.50
CA LEU A 266 -0.61 -5.76 38.67
C LEU A 266 -1.05 -6.79 39.73
N SER A 267 -0.38 -7.94 39.82
CA SER A 267 -0.73 -9.00 40.77
C SER A 267 -0.38 -8.60 42.22
N GLN A 268 0.77 -7.96 42.43
CA GLN A 268 1.20 -7.43 43.73
C GLN A 268 0.35 -6.22 44.18
N THR A 269 -0.03 -5.32 43.26
CA THR A 269 -0.95 -4.23 43.61
C THR A 269 -2.36 -4.74 43.93
N LEU A 270 -2.85 -5.77 43.22
CA LEU A 270 -4.13 -6.43 43.57
C LEU A 270 -4.06 -7.14 44.93
N SER A 271 -2.94 -7.80 45.26
CA SER A 271 -2.71 -8.42 46.58
C SER A 271 -2.75 -7.38 47.69
N THR A 272 -2.08 -6.23 47.46
CA THR A 272 -2.08 -5.07 48.36
C THR A 272 -3.50 -4.54 48.59
N LEU A 273 -4.31 -4.43 47.52
CA LEU A 273 -5.72 -4.03 47.58
C LEU A 273 -6.57 -4.99 48.42
N HIS A 274 -6.48 -6.31 48.20
CA HIS A 274 -7.20 -7.29 49.02
C HIS A 274 -6.77 -7.25 50.49
N THR A 275 -5.49 -6.95 50.76
CA THR A 275 -4.93 -6.86 52.12
C THR A 275 -5.47 -5.64 52.88
N TYR A 276 -5.53 -4.46 52.27
CA TYR A 276 -6.15 -3.28 52.90
C TYR A 276 -7.68 -3.40 52.99
N ALA A 277 -8.33 -4.08 52.05
CA ALA A 277 -9.73 -4.45 52.17
C ALA A 277 -9.97 -5.38 53.38
N GLU A 278 -9.06 -6.34 53.64
CA GLU A 278 -9.13 -7.20 54.83
C GLU A 278 -9.04 -6.38 56.12
N GLN A 279 -8.08 -5.46 56.19
CA GLN A 279 -7.90 -4.59 57.36
C GLN A 279 -9.15 -3.74 57.63
N ARG A 280 -9.74 -3.11 56.60
CA ARG A 280 -10.99 -2.35 56.74
C ARG A 280 -12.17 -3.23 57.15
N VAL A 281 -12.26 -4.48 56.69
CA VAL A 281 -13.30 -5.44 57.15
C VAL A 281 -13.08 -5.86 58.60
N ARG A 282 -11.83 -6.01 59.05
CA ARG A 282 -11.50 -6.24 60.48
C ARG A 282 -11.87 -5.04 61.36
N LEU A 283 -11.69 -3.81 60.87
CA LEU A 283 -12.08 -2.58 61.58
C LEU A 283 -13.60 -2.33 61.56
N LEU A 284 -14.33 -2.88 60.59
CA LEU A 284 -15.78 -3.04 60.72
C LEU A 284 -16.08 -4.00 61.87
N LEU A 285 -15.52 -5.23 61.88
CA LEU A 285 -15.79 -6.24 62.91
C LEU A 285 -15.57 -5.76 64.37
N THR A 286 -14.63 -4.83 64.60
CA THR A 286 -14.38 -4.24 65.93
C THR A 286 -15.24 -3.01 66.27
N GLY A 287 -16.09 -2.56 65.35
CA GLY A 287 -16.94 -1.36 65.50
C GLY A 287 -16.21 -0.03 65.30
N ALA A 288 -14.95 -0.04 64.84
CA ALA A 288 -14.07 1.14 64.76
C ALA A 288 -14.40 2.12 63.61
N ILE A 289 -15.42 1.81 62.80
CA ILE A 289 -15.91 2.63 61.67
C ILE A 289 -17.37 3.04 61.92
N CYS A 290 -18.24 2.07 62.25
CA CYS A 290 -19.66 2.27 62.51
C CYS A 290 -20.16 1.28 63.55
N GLY A 291 -21.22 1.64 64.28
CA GLY A 291 -21.97 0.70 65.11
C GLY A 291 -22.73 -0.30 64.23
N LEU A 292 -22.22 -1.53 64.13
CA LEU A 292 -22.84 -2.61 63.37
C LEU A 292 -23.97 -3.30 64.13
N ASP A 293 -24.88 -3.90 63.35
CA ASP A 293 -25.71 -5.00 63.83
C ASP A 293 -24.80 -6.18 64.27
N PRO A 294 -24.87 -6.63 65.54
CA PRO A 294 -24.09 -7.77 66.04
C PRO A 294 -24.29 -9.06 65.22
N GLN A 295 -25.46 -9.27 64.61
CA GLN A 295 -25.72 -10.46 63.79
C GLN A 295 -24.95 -10.44 62.45
N LEU A 296 -24.69 -9.25 61.90
CA LEU A 296 -23.88 -9.12 60.68
C LEU A 296 -22.37 -9.26 60.97
N ALA A 297 -21.95 -8.86 62.17
CA ALA A 297 -20.56 -8.92 62.61
C ALA A 297 -20.09 -10.36 62.89
N GLN A 298 -20.85 -11.14 63.66
CA GLN A 298 -20.39 -12.44 64.21
C GLN A 298 -20.37 -13.63 63.21
N GLY A 299 -20.39 -13.39 61.89
CA GLY A 299 -20.31 -14.47 60.91
C GLY A 299 -19.86 -14.03 59.52
N PRO A 300 -20.74 -13.46 58.67
CA PRO A 300 -20.44 -13.23 57.26
C PRO A 300 -19.19 -12.37 57.02
N LEU A 301 -19.00 -11.31 57.81
CA LEU A 301 -17.83 -10.43 57.69
C LEU A 301 -16.52 -11.08 58.18
N GLN A 302 -16.58 -12.00 59.14
CA GLN A 302 -15.42 -12.78 59.57
C GLN A 302 -14.95 -13.76 58.48
N VAL A 303 -15.91 -14.44 57.82
CA VAL A 303 -15.61 -15.31 56.67
C VAL A 303 -15.06 -14.50 55.49
N PHE A 304 -15.55 -13.27 55.28
CA PHE A 304 -15.02 -12.37 54.25
C PHE A 304 -13.55 -12.02 54.50
N ALA A 305 -13.18 -11.62 55.73
CA ALA A 305 -11.79 -11.34 56.08
C ALA A 305 -10.90 -12.59 55.86
N GLN A 306 -11.33 -13.78 56.30
CA GLN A 306 -10.61 -15.03 56.05
C GLN A 306 -10.40 -15.32 54.56
N HIS A 307 -11.35 -14.96 53.69
CA HIS A 307 -11.20 -15.12 52.25
C HIS A 307 -10.22 -14.10 51.65
N LEU A 308 -10.29 -12.83 52.07
CA LEU A 308 -9.34 -11.79 51.65
C LEU A 308 -7.90 -12.10 52.11
N HIS A 309 -7.73 -12.71 53.28
CA HIS A 309 -6.42 -13.12 53.78
C HIS A 309 -5.71 -14.11 52.83
N GLY A 310 -6.47 -15.03 52.23
CA GLY A 310 -5.96 -16.03 51.29
C GLY A 310 -5.69 -15.54 49.88
N ASN A 311 -5.74 -14.23 49.60
CA ASN A 311 -5.71 -13.69 48.22
C ASN A 311 -4.46 -14.10 47.41
N VAL A 312 -3.29 -14.20 48.06
CA VAL A 312 -2.00 -14.49 47.40
C VAL A 312 -2.03 -15.82 46.66
N ALA A 313 -2.69 -16.84 47.23
CA ALA A 313 -2.84 -18.17 46.62
C ALA A 313 -3.63 -18.19 45.30
N TYR A 314 -4.31 -17.10 44.94
CA TYR A 314 -5.01 -16.93 43.66
C TYR A 314 -4.28 -15.98 42.69
N LEU A 315 -3.41 -15.10 43.20
CA LEU A 315 -2.67 -14.10 42.41
C LEU A 315 -1.27 -14.59 42.02
N GLN A 316 -0.48 -15.12 42.96
CA GLN A 316 0.85 -15.67 42.71
C GLN A 316 0.88 -16.66 41.52
N PRO A 317 -0.09 -17.58 41.35
CA PRO A 317 -0.07 -18.51 40.21
C PRO A 317 -0.29 -17.84 38.84
N ILE A 318 -0.72 -16.57 38.78
CA ILE A 318 -0.79 -15.79 37.53
C ILE A 318 0.62 -15.31 37.15
N GLU A 319 1.40 -14.84 38.13
CA GLU A 319 2.79 -14.43 37.96
C GLU A 319 3.64 -15.63 37.48
N GLU A 320 3.58 -16.74 38.21
CA GLU A 320 4.28 -17.99 37.90
C GLU A 320 3.93 -18.52 36.50
N ALA A 321 2.64 -18.52 36.14
CA ALA A 321 2.18 -19.02 34.85
C ALA A 321 2.52 -18.09 33.68
N TYR A 322 2.64 -16.77 33.91
CA TYR A 322 3.16 -15.86 32.88
C TYR A 322 4.66 -16.05 32.71
N GLN A 323 5.42 -16.15 33.80
CA GLN A 323 6.87 -16.33 33.76
C GLN A 323 7.24 -17.64 33.03
N ALA A 324 6.58 -18.76 33.36
CA ALA A 324 6.79 -20.03 32.67
C ALA A 324 6.47 -19.97 31.16
N TYR A 325 5.44 -19.20 30.76
CA TYR A 325 5.11 -18.94 29.36
C TYR A 325 6.19 -18.10 28.66
N PHE A 326 6.65 -17.03 29.31
CA PHE A 326 7.72 -16.17 28.82
C PHE A 326 9.04 -16.93 28.61
N ASP A 327 9.48 -17.69 29.63
CA ASP A 327 10.70 -18.50 29.58
C ASP A 327 10.61 -19.56 28.46
N THR A 328 9.43 -20.18 28.28
CA THR A 328 9.18 -21.13 27.20
C THR A 328 9.34 -20.50 25.81
N ILE A 329 8.96 -19.24 25.61
CA ILE A 329 9.16 -18.54 24.34
C ILE A 329 10.64 -18.15 24.16
N CYS A 330 11.28 -17.62 25.19
CA CYS A 330 12.69 -17.25 25.15
C CYS A 330 13.60 -18.45 24.83
N GLN A 331 13.34 -19.62 25.43
CA GLN A 331 14.06 -20.88 25.14
C GLN A 331 13.86 -21.39 23.71
N ARG A 332 12.72 -21.08 23.06
CA ARG A 332 12.41 -21.48 21.67
C ARG A 332 12.95 -20.51 20.62
N GLU A 333 13.36 -19.31 21.04
CA GLU A 333 13.78 -18.19 20.18
C GLU A 333 12.73 -17.76 19.13
N LEU A 334 11.48 -18.23 19.26
CA LEU A 334 10.41 -18.09 18.27
C LEU A 334 9.40 -17.02 18.72
N TYR A 335 9.69 -15.77 18.40
CA TYR A 335 8.95 -14.60 18.86
C TYR A 335 7.71 -14.32 17.98
N ILE A 336 6.73 -15.23 18.06
CA ILE A 336 5.45 -15.15 17.34
C ILE A 336 4.32 -15.08 18.36
N LEU A 337 3.34 -14.21 18.09
CA LEU A 337 2.10 -14.11 18.88
C LEU A 337 0.95 -14.64 18.03
N ASP A 338 0.67 -15.93 18.18
CA ASP A 338 -0.42 -16.67 17.54
C ASP A 338 -1.35 -17.32 18.57
N GLY A 339 -0.81 -17.81 19.70
CA GLY A 339 -1.57 -18.32 20.84
C GLY A 339 -1.25 -19.78 21.17
N GLY A 340 -2.28 -20.57 21.41
CA GLY A 340 -2.17 -22.02 21.60
C GLY A 340 -1.82 -22.47 23.02
N PRO A 341 -1.51 -23.78 23.18
CA PRO A 341 -1.56 -24.47 24.48
C PRO A 341 -0.56 -23.99 25.52
N THR A 342 0.49 -23.26 25.13
CA THR A 342 1.45 -22.62 26.05
C THR A 342 0.79 -21.56 26.94
N LEU A 343 -0.32 -20.95 26.53
CA LEU A 343 -1.11 -20.01 27.34
C LEU A 343 -2.06 -20.70 28.33
N SER A 344 -2.22 -22.03 28.26
CA SER A 344 -3.20 -22.77 29.08
C SER A 344 -2.98 -22.63 30.60
N PRO A 345 -1.75 -22.70 31.15
CA PRO A 345 -1.51 -22.48 32.58
C PRO A 345 -1.95 -21.08 33.05
N LEU A 346 -1.66 -20.05 32.25
CA LEU A 346 -2.01 -18.66 32.56
C LEU A 346 -3.53 -18.44 32.50
N SER A 347 -4.19 -19.05 31.51
CA SER A 347 -5.66 -19.08 31.45
C SER A 347 -6.28 -19.76 32.68
N ALA A 348 -5.71 -20.87 33.14
CA ALA A 348 -6.18 -21.60 34.33
C ALA A 348 -5.92 -20.81 35.63
N ALA A 349 -4.79 -20.12 35.74
CA ALA A 349 -4.52 -19.22 36.86
C ALA A 349 -5.51 -18.05 36.93
N LEU A 350 -5.72 -17.34 35.81
CA LEU A 350 -6.68 -16.24 35.74
C LEU A 350 -8.12 -16.72 36.00
N CYS A 351 -8.49 -17.92 35.54
CA CYS A 351 -9.80 -18.52 35.82
C CYS A 351 -10.02 -18.78 37.32
N ARG A 352 -9.01 -19.30 38.04
CA ARG A 352 -9.05 -19.45 39.50
C ARG A 352 -9.24 -18.11 40.22
N TYR A 353 -8.55 -17.06 39.79
CA TYR A 353 -8.73 -15.72 40.36
C TYR A 353 -10.12 -15.13 40.06
N VAL A 354 -10.68 -15.36 38.86
CA VAL A 354 -12.07 -15.00 38.54
C VAL A 354 -13.06 -15.73 39.45
N SER A 355 -12.86 -17.03 39.72
CA SER A 355 -13.70 -17.79 40.65
C SER A 355 -13.60 -17.25 42.09
N TYR A 356 -12.40 -16.85 42.53
CA TYR A 356 -12.17 -16.17 43.80
C TYR A 356 -12.91 -14.82 43.88
N LEU A 357 -12.84 -13.97 42.84
CA LEU A 357 -13.57 -12.71 42.79
C LEU A 357 -15.09 -12.90 42.89
N HIS A 358 -15.66 -13.90 42.21
CA HIS A 358 -17.07 -14.26 42.35
C HIS A 358 -17.41 -14.75 43.77
N LYS A 359 -16.48 -15.43 44.45
CA LYS A 359 -16.64 -15.85 45.86
C LYS A 359 -16.66 -14.65 46.82
N LEU A 360 -15.90 -13.59 46.55
CA LEU A 360 -15.91 -12.36 47.36
C LEU A 360 -17.17 -11.51 47.16
N LEU A 361 -17.72 -11.46 45.95
CA LEU A 361 -18.75 -10.47 45.56
C LEU A 361 -20.00 -10.44 46.49
N PRO A 362 -20.55 -11.55 47.00
CA PRO A 362 -21.66 -11.51 47.96
C PRO A 362 -21.27 -10.85 49.28
N TYR A 363 -20.03 -11.06 49.75
CA TYR A 363 -19.54 -10.47 50.99
C TYR A 363 -19.25 -8.97 50.84
N VAL A 364 -18.77 -8.52 49.67
CA VAL A 364 -18.68 -7.08 49.34
C VAL A 364 -20.06 -6.43 49.41
N ALA A 365 -21.10 -7.09 48.88
CA ALA A 365 -22.46 -6.59 48.95
C ALA A 365 -23.04 -6.57 50.38
N LEU A 366 -22.54 -7.42 51.29
CA LEU A 366 -22.88 -7.38 52.72
C LEU A 366 -22.09 -6.28 53.45
N SER A 367 -20.78 -6.15 53.25
CA SER A 367 -19.97 -5.11 53.92
C SER A 367 -20.40 -3.69 53.51
N LEU A 368 -20.85 -3.50 52.26
CA LEU A 368 -21.42 -2.23 51.79
C LEU A 368 -22.80 -1.89 52.40
N ARG A 369 -23.50 -2.86 53.01
CA ARG A 369 -24.76 -2.63 53.74
C ARG A 369 -24.55 -2.44 55.25
N ALA A 370 -23.34 -2.69 55.75
CA ALA A 370 -23.05 -2.91 57.16
C ALA A 370 -22.85 -1.63 58.00
N GLY A 371 -23.25 -0.45 57.50
CA GLY A 371 -23.02 0.84 58.16
C GLY A 371 -24.24 1.36 58.91
N ALA A 372 -24.00 2.09 60.00
CA ALA A 372 -25.04 2.62 60.90
C ALA A 372 -25.99 3.62 60.21
N SER A 373 -27.24 3.66 60.68
CA SER A 373 -28.36 4.42 60.11
C SER A 373 -28.57 5.79 60.77
N SER A 374 -28.89 6.79 59.95
CA SER A 374 -29.38 8.11 60.35
C SER A 374 -30.23 8.66 59.19
N PRO A 375 -31.52 8.99 59.41
CA PRO A 375 -32.54 8.97 58.35
C PRO A 375 -32.34 10.00 57.23
N THR A 376 -31.64 11.11 57.49
CA THR A 376 -31.29 12.12 56.46
C THR A 376 -29.92 11.88 55.84
N SER A 377 -29.04 11.13 56.51
CA SER A 377 -27.70 10.76 56.05
C SER A 377 -27.73 9.53 55.12
N GLU A 378 -28.65 8.59 55.39
CA GLU A 378 -28.76 7.30 54.72
C GLU A 378 -28.92 7.40 53.20
N VAL A 379 -29.74 8.32 52.68
CA VAL A 379 -30.10 8.31 51.24
C VAL A 379 -28.87 8.47 50.34
N LYS A 380 -28.01 9.46 50.61
CA LYS A 380 -26.78 9.73 49.85
C LYS A 380 -25.74 8.62 50.06
N CYS A 381 -25.62 8.12 51.29
CA CYS A 381 -24.70 7.04 51.64
C CYS A 381 -25.07 5.72 50.95
N HIS A 382 -26.36 5.36 50.96
CA HIS A 382 -26.92 4.20 50.29
C HIS A 382 -26.75 4.31 48.75
N GLU A 383 -26.93 5.50 48.18
CA GLU A 383 -26.68 5.72 46.74
C GLU A 383 -25.21 5.50 46.37
N LEU A 384 -24.26 5.99 47.17
CA LEU A 384 -22.82 5.75 46.99
C LEU A 384 -22.46 4.26 47.15
N ARG A 385 -22.99 3.60 48.19
CA ARG A 385 -22.81 2.15 48.44
C ARG A 385 -23.36 1.30 47.29
N ALA A 386 -24.52 1.65 46.73
CA ALA A 386 -25.10 1.00 45.56
C ALA A 386 -24.24 1.23 44.29
N LYS A 387 -23.83 2.48 44.01
CA LYS A 387 -22.94 2.82 42.88
C LYS A 387 -21.63 2.03 42.97
N LEU A 388 -20.97 2.03 44.11
CA LEU A 388 -19.74 1.28 44.36
C LEU A 388 -19.93 -0.23 44.13
N GLY A 389 -20.99 -0.83 44.68
CA GLY A 389 -21.32 -2.24 44.45
C GLY A 389 -21.54 -2.59 42.96
N HIS A 390 -22.24 -1.72 42.22
CA HIS A 390 -22.38 -1.88 40.77
C HIS A 390 -21.04 -1.81 40.03
N VAL A 391 -20.15 -0.87 40.39
CA VAL A 391 -18.83 -0.72 39.74
C VAL A 391 -17.93 -1.93 40.03
N VAL A 392 -17.86 -2.40 41.29
CA VAL A 392 -17.10 -3.61 41.64
C VAL A 392 -17.60 -4.83 40.87
N ASN A 393 -18.92 -4.99 40.71
CA ASN A 393 -19.48 -6.05 39.86
C ASN A 393 -19.04 -5.91 38.39
N ARG A 394 -18.95 -4.69 37.83
CA ARG A 394 -18.40 -4.49 36.47
C ARG A 394 -16.95 -4.97 36.38
N VAL A 395 -16.10 -4.66 37.36
CA VAL A 395 -14.70 -5.13 37.42
C VAL A 395 -14.63 -6.66 37.36
N VAL A 396 -15.42 -7.37 38.17
CA VAL A 396 -15.48 -8.85 38.15
C VAL A 396 -15.91 -9.36 36.76
N ILE A 397 -16.93 -8.76 36.15
CA ILE A 397 -17.41 -9.09 34.80
C ILE A 397 -16.34 -8.81 33.71
N LYS A 398 -15.44 -7.85 33.90
CA LYS A 398 -14.30 -7.59 33.00
C LYS A 398 -13.23 -8.67 33.14
N PHE A 399 -12.84 -9.03 34.37
CA PHE A 399 -11.89 -10.13 34.63
C PHE A 399 -12.40 -11.47 34.10
N ASP A 400 -13.69 -11.78 34.28
CA ASP A 400 -14.34 -12.95 33.68
C ASP A 400 -14.22 -12.97 32.15
N LYS A 401 -14.55 -11.86 31.48
CA LYS A 401 -14.41 -11.75 30.02
C LYS A 401 -12.95 -11.92 29.60
N MET A 402 -12.00 -11.36 30.36
CA MET A 402 -10.57 -11.52 30.12
C MET A 402 -10.15 -12.99 30.19
N SER A 403 -10.60 -13.72 31.23
CA SER A 403 -10.38 -15.16 31.37
C SER A 403 -10.99 -15.96 30.21
N ARG A 404 -12.22 -15.64 29.78
CA ARG A 404 -12.88 -16.32 28.66
C ARG A 404 -12.19 -16.09 27.30
N TYR A 405 -11.67 -14.90 27.03
CA TYR A 405 -10.89 -14.65 25.81
C TYR A 405 -9.47 -15.24 25.88
N LEU A 406 -8.83 -15.26 27.05
CA LEU A 406 -7.53 -15.92 27.22
C LEU A 406 -7.66 -17.45 27.09
N LEU A 407 -8.75 -18.04 27.58
CA LEU A 407 -9.09 -19.44 27.36
C LEU A 407 -9.22 -19.75 25.87
N LEU A 408 -9.91 -18.91 25.10
CA LEU A 408 -10.03 -19.06 23.65
C LEU A 408 -8.66 -19.02 22.95
N LEU A 409 -7.75 -18.11 23.33
CA LEU A 409 -6.38 -18.12 22.82
C LEU A 409 -5.61 -19.39 23.19
N SER A 410 -5.83 -19.94 24.38
CA SER A 410 -5.13 -21.15 24.85
C SER A 410 -5.59 -22.46 24.19
N THR A 411 -6.71 -22.44 23.43
CA THR A 411 -7.22 -23.65 22.77
C THR A 411 -6.23 -24.21 21.75
N LYS A 412 -6.25 -25.52 21.53
CA LYS A 412 -5.46 -26.14 20.46
C LYS A 412 -5.89 -25.57 19.10
N GLY A 413 -4.91 -25.36 18.22
CA GLY A 413 -5.15 -24.91 16.84
C GLY A 413 -5.92 -25.93 16.00
N CYS A 414 -6.14 -25.62 14.74
CA CYS A 414 -6.76 -26.54 13.79
C CYS A 414 -5.81 -27.74 13.56
N GLU A 415 -6.28 -28.95 13.77
CA GLU A 415 -5.45 -30.16 13.63
C GLU A 415 -5.12 -30.41 12.15
N PRO A 416 -3.88 -30.83 11.79
CA PRO A 416 -3.53 -31.17 10.41
C PRO A 416 -4.46 -32.26 9.85
N GLY A 417 -5.02 -32.04 8.66
CA GLY A 417 -6.04 -32.92 8.05
C GLY A 417 -7.48 -32.69 8.56
N SER A 418 -7.74 -31.74 9.47
CA SER A 418 -9.11 -31.39 9.86
C SER A 418 -9.74 -30.37 8.91
N ASN A 419 -10.72 -30.83 8.12
CA ASN A 419 -11.62 -29.95 7.35
C ASN A 419 -12.44 -28.96 8.21
N THR A 420 -12.46 -29.12 9.54
CA THR A 420 -13.03 -28.14 10.48
C THR A 420 -11.93 -27.36 11.20
N CYS A 421 -11.76 -26.09 10.86
CA CYS A 421 -10.81 -25.24 11.56
C CYS A 421 -11.44 -24.57 12.79
N ARG A 422 -10.96 -24.95 13.97
CA ARG A 422 -11.50 -24.55 15.28
C ARG A 422 -10.83 -23.32 15.91
N CYS A 423 -9.82 -22.71 15.27
CA CYS A 423 -9.14 -21.55 15.84
C CYS A 423 -10.08 -20.34 15.89
N ALA A 424 -10.33 -19.80 17.08
CA ALA A 424 -10.89 -18.47 17.22
C ALA A 424 -9.89 -17.47 16.61
N GLY A 425 -10.35 -16.60 15.70
CA GLY A 425 -9.45 -15.73 14.94
C GLY A 425 -8.63 -14.81 15.84
N TYR A 426 -7.34 -15.12 16.01
CA TYR A 426 -6.39 -14.49 16.95
C TYR A 426 -6.58 -12.97 17.10
N LEU A 427 -6.54 -12.22 15.99
CA LEU A 427 -6.68 -10.76 15.96
C LEU A 427 -8.01 -10.25 16.56
N ALA A 428 -9.10 -10.99 16.37
CA ALA A 428 -10.41 -10.64 16.92
C ALA A 428 -10.46 -10.90 18.43
N VAL A 429 -9.85 -11.99 18.91
CA VAL A 429 -9.78 -12.34 20.33
C VAL A 429 -8.86 -11.37 21.10
N VAL A 430 -7.64 -11.13 20.59
CA VAL A 430 -6.71 -10.15 21.14
C VAL A 430 -7.29 -8.75 21.12
N GLY A 431 -7.96 -8.34 20.03
CA GLY A 431 -8.66 -7.06 19.97
C GLY A 431 -9.74 -6.88 21.06
N LYS A 432 -10.34 -7.97 21.57
CA LYS A 432 -11.24 -7.92 22.74
C LYS A 432 -10.47 -7.84 24.06
N LEU A 433 -9.34 -8.55 24.20
CA LEU A 433 -8.48 -8.45 25.39
C LEU A 433 -7.95 -7.02 25.60
N VAL A 434 -7.37 -6.40 24.56
CA VAL A 434 -6.88 -5.00 24.60
C VAL A 434 -7.99 -4.04 25.05
N GLY A 435 -9.19 -4.18 24.47
CA GLY A 435 -10.35 -3.37 24.85
C GLY A 435 -10.86 -3.61 26.28
N ILE A 436 -10.69 -4.82 26.84
CA ILE A 436 -11.05 -5.13 28.23
C ILE A 436 -10.04 -4.51 29.20
N THR A 437 -8.74 -4.65 28.94
CA THR A 437 -7.68 -4.05 29.79
C THR A 437 -7.82 -2.54 29.87
N LYS A 438 -8.18 -1.88 28.75
CA LYS A 438 -8.45 -0.45 28.72
C LYS A 438 -9.59 -0.06 29.66
N CYS A 439 -10.74 -0.73 29.56
CA CYS A 439 -11.85 -0.48 30.45
C CYS A 439 -11.59 -0.86 31.92
N LEU A 440 -10.70 -1.81 32.21
CA LEU A 440 -10.37 -2.18 33.59
C LEU A 440 -9.73 -1.01 34.35
N TRP A 441 -8.86 -0.23 33.69
CA TRP A 441 -8.34 1.03 34.23
C TRP A 441 -9.47 2.02 34.56
N ASP A 442 -10.38 2.26 33.62
CA ASP A 442 -11.50 3.19 33.80
C ASP A 442 -12.46 2.75 34.92
N ASP A 443 -12.77 1.45 34.98
CA ASP A 443 -13.61 0.87 36.04
C ASP A 443 -12.92 0.93 37.43
N PHE A 444 -11.60 0.74 37.53
CA PHE A 444 -10.87 0.87 38.81
C PHE A 444 -10.73 2.33 39.29
N GLU A 445 -10.52 3.29 38.40
CA GLU A 445 -10.58 4.72 38.77
C GLU A 445 -11.97 5.10 39.30
N GLU A 446 -13.03 4.54 38.73
CA GLU A 446 -14.40 4.72 39.22
C GLU A 446 -14.64 4.01 40.58
N VAL A 447 -14.06 2.82 40.84
CA VAL A 447 -14.08 2.20 42.18
C VAL A 447 -13.45 3.16 43.20
N LYS A 448 -12.25 3.65 42.91
CA LYS A 448 -11.52 4.60 43.76
C LYS A 448 -12.37 5.84 44.05
N ARG A 449 -12.91 6.48 43.00
CA ARG A 449 -13.72 7.70 43.12
C ARG A 449 -14.97 7.51 43.99
N GLN A 450 -15.69 6.40 43.80
CA GLN A 450 -16.89 6.08 44.60
C GLN A 450 -16.52 5.72 46.04
N LEU A 451 -15.45 4.96 46.27
CA LEU A 451 -15.00 4.58 47.62
C LEU A 451 -14.48 5.79 48.41
N SER A 452 -13.64 6.65 47.83
CA SER A 452 -13.21 7.89 48.49
C SER A 452 -14.39 8.82 48.80
N SER A 453 -15.39 8.90 47.92
CA SER A 453 -16.62 9.68 48.18
C SER A 453 -17.45 9.13 49.35
N LEU A 454 -17.42 7.81 49.55
CA LEU A 454 -18.07 7.14 50.69
C LEU A 454 -17.27 7.32 51.98
N MET A 455 -15.95 7.12 51.94
CA MET A 455 -15.05 7.29 53.09
C MET A 455 -15.09 8.71 53.65
N LEU A 456 -15.04 9.75 52.81
CA LEU A 456 -15.17 11.14 53.25
C LEU A 456 -16.44 11.38 54.07
N PHE A 457 -17.56 10.78 53.65
CA PHE A 457 -18.85 10.90 54.33
C PHE A 457 -18.94 10.06 55.62
N GLU A 458 -18.27 8.92 55.66
CA GLU A 458 -18.12 8.14 56.90
C GLU A 458 -17.16 8.84 57.89
N HIS A 459 -16.13 9.54 57.41
CA HIS A 459 -15.16 10.28 58.22
C HIS A 459 -15.75 11.52 58.91
N GLU A 460 -16.89 12.03 58.43
CA GLU A 460 -17.70 13.06 59.10
C GLU A 460 -18.42 12.51 60.36
N LEU A 461 -18.54 11.19 60.53
CA LEU A 461 -19.14 10.58 61.71
C LEU A 461 -18.16 10.58 62.90
N PRO A 462 -18.59 10.94 64.13
CA PRO A 462 -17.73 10.97 65.31
C PRO A 462 -17.31 9.59 65.83
N THR A 463 -17.71 8.50 65.16
CA THR A 463 -17.42 7.11 65.55
C THR A 463 -16.20 6.49 64.86
N VAL A 464 -15.62 7.15 63.85
CA VAL A 464 -14.51 6.58 63.06
C VAL A 464 -13.17 6.79 63.76
N SER A 465 -12.44 5.70 64.04
CA SER A 465 -11.11 5.75 64.67
C SER A 465 -10.02 6.31 63.74
N LEU A 466 -8.92 6.80 64.30
CA LEU A 466 -7.75 7.23 63.51
C LEU A 466 -7.13 6.06 62.71
N GLU A 467 -7.15 4.86 63.28
CA GLU A 467 -6.70 3.63 62.61
C GLU A 467 -7.53 3.33 61.35
N ALA A 468 -8.85 3.53 61.41
CA ALA A 468 -9.73 3.41 60.27
C ALA A 468 -9.44 4.46 59.20
N LYS A 469 -9.22 5.74 59.58
CA LYS A 469 -8.88 6.79 58.61
C LYS A 469 -7.55 6.51 57.88
N ASN A 470 -6.52 6.08 58.62
CA ASN A 470 -5.24 5.65 58.04
C ASN A 470 -5.41 4.44 57.11
N THR A 471 -6.22 3.44 57.51
CA THR A 471 -6.51 2.25 56.68
C THR A 471 -7.24 2.61 55.39
N ASP A 472 -8.13 3.60 55.45
CA ASP A 472 -8.88 4.09 54.30
C ASP A 472 -7.98 4.82 53.28
N ASP A 473 -7.06 5.66 53.74
CA ASP A 473 -6.06 6.31 52.89
C ASP A 473 -5.15 5.28 52.20
N CYS A 474 -4.70 4.25 52.94
CA CYS A 474 -3.95 3.13 52.36
C CYS A 474 -4.78 2.34 51.33
N LEU A 475 -6.06 2.10 51.59
CA LEU A 475 -6.96 1.41 50.67
C LEU A 475 -7.19 2.21 49.38
N VAL A 476 -7.41 3.54 49.47
CA VAL A 476 -7.51 4.44 48.31
C VAL A 476 -6.20 4.50 47.52
N SER A 477 -5.05 4.54 48.21
CA SER A 477 -3.73 4.47 47.58
C SER A 477 -3.48 3.16 46.84
N SER A 478 -3.91 2.02 47.42
CA SER A 478 -3.84 0.71 46.76
C SER A 478 -4.72 0.62 45.50
N LEU A 479 -5.92 1.22 45.51
CA LEU A 479 -6.77 1.33 44.33
C LEU A 479 -6.14 2.19 43.24
N ALA A 480 -5.55 3.35 43.60
CA ALA A 480 -4.81 4.18 42.66
C ALA A 480 -3.62 3.43 42.02
N SER A 481 -2.96 2.57 42.81
CA SER A 481 -1.84 1.73 42.36
C SER A 481 -2.32 0.65 41.37
N VAL A 482 -3.33 -0.15 41.73
CA VAL A 482 -3.96 -1.16 40.85
C VAL A 482 -4.43 -0.54 39.53
N ALA A 483 -5.09 0.62 39.61
CA ALA A 483 -5.53 1.35 38.44
C ALA A 483 -4.32 1.72 37.55
N ASN A 484 -3.28 2.35 38.12
CA ASN A 484 -2.08 2.71 37.37
C ASN A 484 -1.37 1.50 36.72
N SER A 485 -1.33 0.35 37.38
CA SER A 485 -0.80 -0.89 36.80
C SER A 485 -1.68 -1.41 35.64
N CYS A 486 -3.02 -1.36 35.76
CA CYS A 486 -3.93 -1.63 34.64
C CYS A 486 -3.71 -0.66 33.46
N LYS A 487 -3.42 0.62 33.73
CA LYS A 487 -3.13 1.66 32.73
C LYS A 487 -1.83 1.39 31.98
N LYS A 488 -0.76 0.98 32.69
CA LYS A 488 0.50 0.54 32.08
C LYS A 488 0.27 -0.70 31.20
N LEU A 489 -0.42 -1.71 31.73
CA LEU A 489 -0.75 -2.95 31.01
C LEU A 489 -1.57 -2.66 29.73
N SER A 490 -2.57 -1.77 29.81
CA SER A 490 -3.35 -1.35 28.64
C SER A 490 -2.48 -0.67 27.57
N ARG A 491 -1.49 0.14 27.97
CA ARG A 491 -0.57 0.81 27.02
C ARG A 491 0.38 -0.17 26.34
N ALA A 492 0.91 -1.16 27.08
CA ALA A 492 1.70 -2.23 26.49
C ALA A 492 0.87 -3.06 25.49
N LEU A 493 -0.38 -3.39 25.86
CA LEU A 493 -1.28 -4.16 25.00
C LEU A 493 -1.86 -3.36 23.80
N GLU A 494 -1.72 -2.03 23.76
CA GLU A 494 -2.00 -1.22 22.57
C GLU A 494 -0.86 -1.28 21.51
N ALA A 495 0.22 -2.04 21.76
CA ALA A 495 1.31 -2.23 20.81
C ALA A 495 0.84 -2.85 19.49
N LYS A 496 1.10 -2.16 18.37
CA LYS A 496 0.68 -2.52 17.00
C LYS A 496 1.02 -3.97 16.58
N VAL A 497 2.07 -4.55 17.18
CA VAL A 497 2.53 -5.92 16.92
C VAL A 497 1.45 -6.97 17.23
N LEU A 498 0.61 -6.74 18.25
CA LEU A 498 -0.50 -7.63 18.65
C LEU A 498 -1.62 -7.71 17.60
N LEU A 499 -1.77 -6.68 16.79
CA LEU A 499 -2.87 -6.53 15.82
C LEU A 499 -2.39 -6.59 14.35
N SER A 500 -1.15 -7.05 14.12
CA SER A 500 -0.58 -7.19 12.78
C SER A 500 -1.24 -8.34 11.99
N LYS A 501 -1.68 -8.06 10.77
CA LYS A 501 -2.20 -9.08 9.83
C LYS A 501 -1.10 -9.91 9.15
N GLU A 502 0.16 -9.50 9.31
CA GLU A 502 1.31 -9.95 8.52
C GLU A 502 2.48 -10.41 9.42
N ALA A 503 2.14 -11.05 10.54
CA ALA A 503 3.12 -11.58 11.51
C ALA A 503 4.16 -12.52 10.89
N TYR A 504 3.77 -13.33 9.90
CA TYR A 504 4.63 -14.26 9.18
C TYR A 504 4.15 -14.54 7.74
N GLN A 505 5.01 -15.20 6.96
CA GLN A 505 4.75 -15.64 5.59
C GLN A 505 5.24 -17.09 5.37
N CYS A 506 4.63 -17.82 4.42
CA CYS A 506 5.24 -19.04 3.85
C CYS A 506 6.54 -18.66 3.15
N ARG A 507 7.56 -19.52 3.21
CA ARG A 507 8.79 -19.34 2.45
C ARG A 507 8.48 -19.49 0.95
N GLY A 508 8.97 -18.56 0.12
CA GLY A 508 8.78 -18.59 -1.33
C GLY A 508 7.49 -17.97 -1.88
N PHE A 509 6.55 -17.51 -1.03
CA PHE A 509 5.32 -16.85 -1.48
C PHE A 509 5.45 -15.32 -1.49
N SER A 510 5.04 -14.69 -2.59
CA SER A 510 4.91 -13.23 -2.68
C SER A 510 3.68 -12.74 -1.92
N SER A 511 3.73 -11.51 -1.41
CA SER A 511 2.62 -10.89 -0.65
C SER A 511 1.29 -10.87 -1.41
N HIS A 512 1.34 -10.82 -2.75
CA HIS A 512 0.20 -10.61 -3.62
C HIS A 512 -0.54 -11.89 -4.08
N THR A 513 -0.06 -13.09 -3.74
CA THR A 513 -0.60 -14.36 -4.28
C THR A 513 -1.30 -15.26 -3.26
N LYS A 514 -1.55 -14.76 -2.04
CA LYS A 514 -2.13 -15.53 -0.92
C LYS A 514 -3.63 -15.86 -1.11
N PRO A 515 -4.03 -17.15 -1.13
CA PRO A 515 -4.97 -17.59 -0.11
C PRO A 515 -4.30 -17.39 1.27
N PRO A 516 -5.00 -16.88 2.30
CA PRO A 516 -4.39 -16.78 3.61
C PRO A 516 -4.06 -18.20 4.12
N LEU A 517 -2.84 -18.39 4.61
CA LEU A 517 -2.51 -19.52 5.49
C LEU A 517 -3.62 -19.69 6.53
N CYS A 518 -3.89 -20.94 6.90
CA CYS A 518 -4.76 -21.25 8.01
C CYS A 518 -4.31 -20.44 9.24
N LYS A 519 -5.21 -19.63 9.82
CA LYS A 519 -4.89 -18.72 10.95
C LYS A 519 -4.75 -19.46 12.29
N ALA A 520 -4.33 -20.71 12.20
CA ALA A 520 -4.14 -21.62 13.31
C ALA A 520 -2.81 -21.34 14.02
N HIS A 521 -2.73 -21.78 15.27
CA HIS A 521 -1.50 -21.78 16.04
C HIS A 521 -0.48 -22.71 15.37
N LEU A 522 0.78 -22.30 15.38
CA LEU A 522 1.90 -23.08 14.87
C LEU A 522 1.95 -24.44 15.59
N GLY A 523 2.06 -25.50 14.80
CA GLY A 523 2.22 -26.84 15.35
C GLY A 523 3.44 -26.90 16.28
N PRO A 524 3.38 -27.57 17.44
CA PRO A 524 4.49 -27.61 18.40
C PRO A 524 5.78 -28.16 17.76
N HIS A 525 5.65 -28.96 16.71
CA HIS A 525 6.73 -29.47 15.87
C HIS A 525 7.57 -28.36 15.21
N ALA A 526 7.01 -27.21 14.82
CA ALA A 526 7.78 -26.15 14.17
C ALA A 526 8.84 -25.54 15.11
N ALA A 527 8.49 -25.33 16.39
CA ALA A 527 9.43 -24.90 17.42
C ALA A 527 10.47 -25.99 17.73
N LEU A 528 10.05 -27.25 17.83
CA LEU A 528 10.96 -28.39 18.07
C LEU A 528 11.96 -28.59 16.93
N LEU A 529 11.52 -28.43 15.67
CA LEU A 529 12.37 -28.52 14.48
C LEU A 529 13.34 -27.33 14.40
N ARG A 530 12.89 -26.10 14.71
CA ARG A 530 13.79 -24.92 14.84
C ARG A 530 14.84 -25.16 15.93
N GLN A 531 14.45 -25.68 17.09
CA GLN A 531 15.36 -25.98 18.21
C GLN A 531 16.37 -27.09 17.84
N ARG A 532 15.91 -28.19 17.21
CA ARG A 532 16.76 -29.28 16.72
C ARG A 532 17.74 -28.80 15.64
N GLY A 533 17.29 -27.95 14.72
CA GLY A 533 18.13 -27.33 13.69
C GLY A 533 19.16 -26.37 14.27
N ALA A 534 18.78 -25.53 15.23
CA ALA A 534 19.69 -24.62 15.92
C ALA A 534 20.72 -25.39 16.77
N ALA A 535 20.31 -26.45 17.46
CA ALA A 535 21.22 -27.34 18.19
C ALA A 535 22.22 -28.01 17.24
N TYR A 536 21.75 -28.59 16.13
CA TYR A 536 22.62 -29.17 15.09
C TYR A 536 23.61 -28.14 14.52
N LEU A 537 23.16 -26.92 14.20
CA LEU A 537 24.04 -25.85 13.70
C LEU A 537 25.08 -25.43 14.73
N ARG A 538 24.74 -25.34 16.03
CA ARG A 538 25.71 -25.09 17.12
C ARG A 538 26.72 -26.24 17.21
N THR A 539 26.27 -27.49 17.11
CA THR A 539 27.15 -28.66 17.07
C THR A 539 28.10 -28.62 15.86
N CYS A 540 27.60 -28.28 14.67
CA CYS A 540 28.44 -28.08 13.48
C CYS A 540 29.46 -26.95 13.68
N GLN A 541 29.04 -25.81 14.23
CA GLN A 541 29.93 -24.67 14.54
C GLN A 541 31.02 -25.02 15.56
N LEU A 542 30.77 -25.96 16.47
CA LEU A 542 31.77 -26.46 17.42
C LEU A 542 32.75 -27.48 16.78
N TYR A 543 32.32 -28.23 15.76
CA TYR A 543 33.19 -29.16 15.02
C TYR A 543 33.97 -28.51 13.88
N THR A 544 33.41 -27.51 13.20
CA THR A 544 34.18 -26.63 12.33
C THR A 544 34.97 -25.67 13.19
N LYS A 545 36.27 -25.94 13.40
CA LYS A 545 37.21 -24.84 13.63
C LYS A 545 36.98 -23.83 12.51
N SER A 546 36.54 -22.62 12.84
CA SER A 546 36.50 -21.54 11.86
C SER A 546 37.90 -21.40 11.28
N PRO A 547 38.10 -21.43 9.95
CA PRO A 547 39.37 -21.02 9.38
C PRO A 547 39.69 -19.60 9.85
N GLU A 548 40.97 -19.24 9.89
CA GLU A 548 41.46 -17.93 10.35
C GLU A 548 41.15 -16.80 9.34
N CYS A 549 39.87 -16.66 9.02
CA CYS A 549 39.33 -15.66 8.11
C CYS A 549 39.01 -14.38 8.90
N VAL A 550 39.61 -13.28 8.46
CA VAL A 550 39.29 -11.93 8.96
C VAL A 550 37.79 -11.67 8.77
N PRO A 551 37.04 -11.29 9.84
CA PRO A 551 35.61 -10.98 9.74
C PRO A 551 35.32 -9.92 8.66
N TYR A 552 34.23 -10.09 7.91
CA TYR A 552 33.95 -9.32 6.68
C TYR A 552 33.99 -7.79 6.86
N GLY A 553 33.54 -7.26 8.00
CA GLY A 553 33.67 -5.82 8.31
C GLY A 553 35.13 -5.37 8.41
N ILE A 554 35.94 -6.11 9.17
CA ILE A 554 37.39 -5.86 9.32
C ILE A 554 38.11 -6.06 7.97
N ALA A 555 37.65 -6.96 7.11
CA ALA A 555 38.19 -7.13 5.77
C ALA A 555 37.90 -5.91 4.86
N ILE A 556 36.72 -5.29 4.98
CA ILE A 556 36.40 -4.02 4.28
C ILE A 556 37.24 -2.87 4.85
N GLU A 557 37.33 -2.74 6.17
CA GLU A 557 38.13 -1.69 6.83
C GLU A 557 39.61 -1.78 6.45
N ASN A 558 40.19 -2.98 6.49
CA ASN A 558 41.56 -3.24 6.03
C ASN A 558 41.73 -2.95 4.53
N SER A 559 40.74 -3.27 3.68
CA SER A 559 40.79 -2.94 2.24
C SER A 559 40.80 -1.43 2.01
N GLY A 560 39.96 -0.66 2.73
CA GLY A 560 39.93 0.80 2.63
C GLY A 560 41.22 1.45 3.16
N ALA A 561 41.77 0.94 4.25
CA ALA A 561 43.06 1.37 4.77
C ALA A 561 44.21 1.09 3.78
N LEU A 562 44.23 -0.11 3.17
CA LEU A 562 45.22 -0.46 2.15
C LEU A 562 45.10 0.41 0.89
N GLN A 563 43.88 0.72 0.42
CA GLN A 563 43.67 1.65 -0.69
C GLN A 563 44.20 3.06 -0.35
N SER A 564 43.84 3.60 0.81
CA SER A 564 44.37 4.88 1.31
C SER A 564 45.91 4.89 1.40
N HIS A 565 46.55 3.81 1.85
CA HIS A 565 48.02 3.71 1.89
C HIS A 565 48.66 3.58 0.50
N VAL A 566 47.97 2.99 -0.48
CA VAL A 566 48.41 2.94 -1.89
C VAL A 566 48.29 4.32 -2.54
N GLU A 567 47.19 5.03 -2.34
CA GLU A 567 46.96 6.39 -2.85
C GLU A 567 47.98 7.39 -2.29
N ASN A 568 48.30 7.30 -0.99
CA ASN A 568 49.27 8.19 -0.35
C ASN A 568 50.75 7.77 -0.57
N LYS A 569 51.02 6.66 -1.28
CA LYS A 569 52.38 6.09 -1.46
C LYS A 569 53.37 7.08 -2.06
N GLU A 570 52.94 7.87 -3.06
CA GLU A 570 53.81 8.85 -3.71
C GLU A 570 54.12 10.05 -2.80
N SER A 571 53.15 10.52 -2.02
CA SER A 571 53.35 11.56 -1.01
C SER A 571 54.36 11.12 0.06
N PHE A 572 54.24 9.89 0.57
CA PHE A 572 55.22 9.35 1.50
C PHE A 572 56.61 9.17 0.88
N ALA A 573 56.71 8.74 -0.39
CA ALA A 573 57.98 8.66 -1.10
C ALA A 573 58.67 10.03 -1.25
N GLN A 574 57.91 11.08 -1.62
CA GLN A 574 58.40 12.45 -1.71
C GLN A 574 58.86 13.00 -0.35
N GLN A 575 58.11 12.72 0.73
CA GLN A 575 58.50 13.11 2.09
C GLN A 575 59.79 12.41 2.53
N LEU A 576 59.92 11.11 2.27
CA LEU A 576 61.10 10.31 2.62
C LEU A 576 62.34 10.81 1.84
N GLU A 577 62.19 11.14 0.57
CA GLU A 577 63.27 11.73 -0.23
C GLU A 577 63.62 13.16 0.22
N SER A 578 62.64 13.97 0.61
CA SER A 578 62.88 15.28 1.24
C SER A 578 63.67 15.16 2.56
N LEU A 579 63.37 14.14 3.37
CA LEU A 579 64.08 13.86 4.61
C LEU A 579 65.52 13.36 4.37
N LYS A 580 65.75 12.45 3.41
CA LYS A 580 67.11 12.05 3.00
C LYS A 580 67.95 13.26 2.58
N ASN A 581 67.41 14.12 1.72
CA ASN A 581 68.11 15.32 1.24
C ASN A 581 68.43 16.31 2.37
N LYS A 582 67.61 16.38 3.42
CA LYS A 582 67.91 17.16 4.65
C LYS A 582 69.01 16.50 5.49
N VAL A 583 68.97 15.18 5.67
CA VAL A 583 70.02 14.44 6.39
C VAL A 583 71.36 14.59 5.69
N TRP A 584 71.41 14.39 4.38
CA TRP A 584 72.63 14.50 3.58
C TRP A 584 73.27 15.90 3.67
N LYS A 585 72.48 16.98 3.59
CA LYS A 585 72.98 18.35 3.82
C LYS A 585 73.52 18.57 5.24
N LEU A 586 72.85 18.02 6.25
CA LEU A 586 73.34 18.09 7.63
C LEU A 586 74.61 17.23 7.86
N GLU A 587 74.86 16.25 6.99
CA GLU A 587 76.11 15.48 6.97
C GLU A 587 77.23 16.26 6.24
N GLU A 588 76.94 16.93 5.12
CA GLU A 588 77.88 17.87 4.48
C GLU A 588 78.29 19.01 5.43
N GLU A 589 77.31 19.66 6.07
CA GLU A 589 77.56 20.71 7.08
C GLU A 589 78.40 20.18 8.25
N LYS A 590 78.10 18.96 8.74
CA LYS A 590 78.90 18.29 9.77
C LYS A 590 80.36 18.10 9.34
N GLU A 591 80.62 17.58 8.14
CA GLU A 591 81.99 17.39 7.66
C GLU A 591 82.71 18.73 7.44
N HIS A 592 82.00 19.75 6.92
CA HIS A 592 82.53 21.11 6.78
C HIS A 592 83.01 21.68 8.13
N TRP A 593 82.24 21.52 9.22
CA TRP A 593 82.65 21.96 10.57
C TRP A 593 83.67 21.03 11.24
N MET A 594 83.69 19.73 10.91
CA MET A 594 84.66 18.77 11.44
C MET A 594 86.09 19.01 10.93
N LEU A 595 86.26 19.52 9.72
CA LEU A 595 87.57 19.79 9.13
C LEU A 595 88.38 20.82 9.95
N PRO A 596 87.90 22.05 10.25
CA PRO A 596 88.57 22.98 11.17
C PRO A 596 88.81 22.39 12.56
N LEU A 597 87.83 21.68 13.12
CA LEU A 597 87.92 21.05 14.44
C LEU A 597 89.03 19.98 14.51
N THR A 598 89.28 19.27 13.42
CA THR A 598 90.33 18.24 13.34
C THR A 598 91.72 18.87 13.26
N VAL A 599 91.88 19.96 12.50
CA VAL A 599 93.12 20.74 12.45
C VAL A 599 93.46 21.31 13.84
N LEU A 600 92.49 21.93 14.51
CA LEU A 600 92.66 22.44 15.88
C LEU A 600 93.04 21.34 16.88
N ARG A 601 92.44 20.14 16.76
CA ARG A 601 92.81 18.99 17.60
C ARG A 601 94.22 18.47 17.34
N GLN A 602 94.72 18.46 16.10
CA GLN A 602 96.09 18.04 15.82
C GLN A 602 97.12 18.99 16.44
N ILE A 603 96.87 20.30 16.36
CA ILE A 603 97.70 21.33 17.02
C ILE A 603 97.77 21.07 18.54
N HIS A 604 96.65 20.70 19.17
CA HIS A 604 96.60 20.44 20.61
C HIS A 604 97.17 19.07 21.01
N PHE A 605 96.94 17.99 20.25
CA PHE A 605 97.35 16.64 20.66
C PHE A 605 98.85 16.36 20.55
N GLY A 606 99.57 17.16 19.75
CA GLY A 606 101.04 17.12 19.71
C GLY A 606 101.70 17.47 21.05
N ALA A 607 100.99 18.14 21.96
CA ALA A 607 101.54 18.66 23.22
C ALA A 607 101.35 17.74 24.45
N SER A 608 100.61 16.62 24.35
CA SER A 608 100.01 16.00 25.56
C SER A 608 100.14 14.48 25.73
N ARG A 609 100.86 13.75 24.87
CA ARG A 609 100.80 12.27 24.83
C ARG A 609 101.82 11.52 25.71
N SER A 610 102.22 12.10 26.85
CA SER A 610 103.25 11.56 27.74
C SER A 610 102.68 11.03 29.06
N PHE A 611 103.07 9.80 29.45
CA PHE A 611 102.78 9.06 30.71
C PHE A 611 101.37 8.44 30.88
N LEU A 612 101.31 7.21 31.45
CA LEU A 612 100.10 6.37 31.63
C LEU A 612 100.26 5.27 32.72
N HIS A 613 99.13 4.90 33.36
CA HIS A 613 98.78 3.60 33.99
C HIS A 613 99.48 3.13 35.31
N PRO A 614 98.97 2.10 36.06
CA PRO A 614 97.68 2.12 36.79
C PRO A 614 97.70 1.43 38.20
N GLY A 615 96.58 1.45 38.96
CA GLY A 615 96.41 0.70 40.23
C GLY A 615 94.95 0.59 40.73
N ASN A 616 94.63 -0.41 41.56
CA ASN A 616 93.25 -0.79 41.96
C ASN A 616 92.78 -0.18 43.30
N ALA A 617 91.49 0.16 43.39
CA ALA A 617 90.71 0.26 44.64
C ALA A 617 89.20 0.07 44.39
N PHE A 618 88.48 -0.51 45.36
CA PHE A 618 87.00 -0.62 45.37
C PHE A 618 86.41 0.51 46.22
N HIS A 619 85.30 1.13 45.79
CA HIS A 619 84.39 1.85 46.69
C HIS A 619 82.96 1.89 46.12
N PHE A 620 81.95 1.76 46.97
CA PHE A 620 80.54 2.02 46.64
C PHE A 620 80.27 3.52 46.59
N GLY A 621 79.43 3.95 45.64
CA GLY A 621 78.88 5.31 45.58
C GLY A 621 77.63 5.35 44.72
N PHE A 622 76.49 5.72 45.32
CA PHE A 622 75.21 5.82 44.60
C PHE A 622 75.03 7.22 43.98
N SER A 623 74.72 7.23 42.68
CA SER A 623 73.94 8.22 41.95
C SER A 623 74.16 9.73 42.19
N PHE A 624 74.62 10.41 41.13
CA PHE A 624 74.01 11.67 40.69
C PHE A 624 73.73 11.62 39.19
N PHE A 625 72.47 11.87 38.82
CA PHE A 625 72.02 12.15 37.44
C PHE A 625 72.02 13.68 37.24
N PRO A 626 72.25 14.19 36.01
CA PRO A 626 71.15 14.24 35.03
C PRO A 626 71.53 13.86 33.59
N ASN A 627 70.54 13.37 32.84
CA ASN A 627 70.58 13.30 31.37
C ASN A 627 70.61 14.73 30.77
N PRO A 628 71.13 14.87 29.54
CA PRO A 628 70.17 15.12 28.46
C PRO A 628 70.37 14.26 27.21
N TRP A 629 69.27 14.06 26.48
CA TRP A 629 69.20 13.38 25.19
C TRP A 629 70.10 14.01 24.12
N LEU A 630 70.80 13.20 23.30
CA LEU A 630 71.15 13.52 21.91
C LEU A 630 71.62 12.28 21.11
N ARG A 631 71.05 12.11 19.90
CA ARG A 631 71.51 11.30 18.74
C ARG A 631 71.87 9.80 18.93
N THR A 632 70.84 8.97 18.77
CA THR A 632 70.73 7.94 17.70
C THR A 632 72.00 7.46 16.97
N ASN A 633 72.15 6.13 16.79
CA ASN A 633 71.89 5.55 15.46
C ASN A 633 71.58 4.04 15.48
N CYS A 634 70.81 3.56 14.50
CA CYS A 634 70.64 2.13 14.20
C CYS A 634 71.43 1.76 12.95
N GLY A 635 72.27 0.73 13.02
CA GLY A 635 73.00 0.18 11.88
C GLY A 635 72.36 -1.11 11.37
N ALA A 636 71.39 -1.01 10.45
CA ALA A 636 70.81 -2.18 9.80
C ALA A 636 71.78 -2.76 8.77
N ARG A 637 72.03 -4.07 8.80
CA ARG A 637 72.74 -4.77 7.70
C ARG A 637 71.76 -5.05 6.56
N HIS A 638 71.97 -4.44 5.41
CA HIS A 638 71.45 -4.99 4.16
C HIS A 638 72.14 -6.31 3.84
N GLN A 639 71.35 -7.33 3.54
CA GLN A 639 71.69 -8.31 2.51
C GLN A 639 70.59 -8.28 1.46
N SER A 640 70.99 -8.21 0.20
CA SER A 640 70.12 -8.07 -0.96
C SER A 640 70.51 -9.13 -1.98
N HIS A 641 69.56 -9.94 -2.45
CA HIS A 641 69.53 -10.60 -3.76
C HIS A 641 68.15 -11.26 -3.98
N PRO A 642 67.73 -11.54 -5.23
CA PRO A 642 66.65 -10.71 -5.77
C PRO A 642 65.34 -11.44 -6.05
N PHE A 643 64.28 -10.65 -6.28
CA PHE A 643 63.08 -11.12 -6.96
C PHE A 643 63.37 -11.41 -8.44
N ALA A 644 62.71 -12.43 -8.98
CA ALA A 644 62.60 -12.66 -10.42
C ALA A 644 61.17 -12.36 -10.88
N GLU A 645 61.04 -11.69 -12.02
CA GLU A 645 59.73 -11.41 -12.64
C GLU A 645 59.26 -12.65 -13.42
N SER A 646 57.94 -12.92 -13.41
CA SER A 646 57.31 -13.75 -14.44
C SER A 646 55.87 -13.30 -14.70
N ALA A 647 55.56 -13.19 -15.99
CA ALA A 647 54.42 -12.47 -16.52
C ALA A 647 53.02 -12.97 -16.11
N SER A 648 52.08 -12.03 -16.19
CA SER A 648 50.66 -12.26 -16.44
C SER A 648 50.37 -13.28 -17.54
N HIS A 649 49.33 -14.13 -17.36
CA HIS A 649 48.05 -13.96 -18.09
C HIS A 649 46.96 -14.98 -17.69
N SER A 650 45.71 -14.58 -17.93
CA SER A 650 44.53 -15.40 -18.31
C SER A 650 44.15 -16.65 -17.48
N CYS A 651 42.98 -16.59 -16.81
CA CYS A 651 41.76 -17.31 -17.21
C CYS A 651 40.75 -17.46 -16.04
N TRP A 652 39.57 -16.85 -16.16
CA TRP A 652 38.35 -17.49 -15.67
C TRP A 652 38.03 -18.66 -16.61
N PRO A 653 37.55 -19.81 -16.10
CA PRO A 653 36.13 -20.07 -16.32
C PRO A 653 35.42 -20.90 -15.22
N GLY A 654 34.09 -20.81 -15.24
CA GLY A 654 33.24 -21.99 -15.07
C GLY A 654 32.88 -22.41 -13.65
N ALA A 655 31.66 -22.06 -13.24
CA ALA A 655 30.96 -22.81 -12.20
C ALA A 655 30.72 -24.26 -12.66
N ARG A 656 30.97 -25.24 -11.78
CA ARG A 656 30.46 -26.62 -11.91
C ARG A 656 29.92 -27.13 -10.58
N SER A 657 28.97 -28.05 -10.68
CA SER A 657 28.12 -28.52 -9.59
C SER A 657 28.62 -29.79 -8.91
N LEU A 658 28.23 -29.93 -7.63
CA LEU A 658 27.84 -31.17 -6.93
C LEU A 658 28.51 -32.50 -7.29
N CYS A 659 29.19 -33.09 -6.30
CA CYS A 659 29.08 -34.51 -5.93
C CYS A 659 28.98 -34.55 -4.39
N LEU A 660 27.87 -35.04 -3.82
CA LEU A 660 27.56 -36.45 -3.53
C LEU A 660 28.45 -37.07 -2.44
N ALA A 661 27.83 -37.32 -1.29
CA ALA A 661 28.32 -38.21 -0.23
C ALA A 661 27.20 -39.21 0.10
N ASP A 662 27.53 -40.51 0.15
CA ASP A 662 26.57 -41.62 0.15
C ASP A 662 26.05 -41.95 1.58
N PRO A 663 24.73 -41.86 1.87
CA PRO A 663 24.19 -42.11 3.20
C PRO A 663 23.91 -43.61 3.47
N ARG A 664 24.90 -44.49 3.29
CA ARG A 664 24.79 -45.91 3.65
C ARG A 664 25.37 -46.23 5.02
N ASN A 665 24.60 -45.96 6.08
CA ASN A 665 24.68 -46.71 7.35
C ASN A 665 23.51 -46.33 8.29
N CYS A 666 22.30 -46.82 7.97
CA CYS A 666 21.17 -46.79 8.89
C CYS A 666 21.02 -48.14 9.59
N VAL A 667 21.49 -48.23 10.83
CA VAL A 667 21.18 -49.37 11.71
C VAL A 667 19.75 -49.20 12.22
N PRO A 668 18.86 -50.21 12.10
CA PRO A 668 17.55 -50.16 12.72
C PRO A 668 17.69 -50.41 14.24
N LEU A 669 17.31 -49.42 15.05
CA LEU A 669 17.11 -49.61 16.48
C LEU A 669 15.61 -49.77 16.77
N ASN A 670 15.29 -50.79 17.57
CA ASN A 670 13.92 -51.26 17.76
C ASN A 670 13.01 -50.24 18.46
N ALA A 671 11.72 -50.34 18.16
CA ALA A 671 10.69 -49.71 18.97
C ALA A 671 10.54 -50.45 20.32
N SER A 672 10.49 -49.67 21.41
CA SER A 672 10.02 -50.15 22.71
C SER A 672 9.34 -48.99 23.47
N HIS A 673 8.01 -49.07 23.57
CA HIS A 673 7.22 -48.42 24.63
C HIS A 673 7.70 -48.92 26.03
N PRO A 674 7.45 -48.23 27.15
CA PRO A 674 6.30 -47.33 27.44
C PRO A 674 6.37 -45.92 26.85
#